data_AF-A0A9W8ZQA1-F1
#
_entry.id   AF-A0A9W8ZQA1-F1
#
_cell.length_a   1.000
_cell.length_b   1.000
_cell.length_c   1.000
_cell.angle_alpha   90.00
_cell.angle_beta   90.00
_cell.angle_gamma   90.00
#
_symmetry.space_group_name_H-M   'P 1'
#
loop_
_entity.id
_entity.type
_entity.pdbx_description
1 polymer ?
#
loop_
_entity_poly.entity_id
_entity_poly.type
_entity_poly.pdbx_seq_one_letter_code
_entity_poly.pdbx_strand_id
1 'polypeptide(L)'
;MPANRGRKKKSSNVKRSLQSNLARDVENARGWAEIVQIIRDQHQIPDLSTKAGLKRVYLNFDQVFQQLDSTFQKYEDNDEIVGGVVGIYTQMCEDAVLRTKLCENGLLLRLFPLLKRDVCRQMALHTLVNIGHHGGTNVHAEIARQAPILVQTLLDHPEEHQTVEHIIVILSHSVGAAVNGDSQGPEMPEIHRSLDMRIILKTTIHHMRQLYASKTLIDHGNQLVFASAMHCSAAFRSEPDLDKFLVAGLKSKNWGLRGSCLGAMIRSYILSTVPDQPALGPAQLIQIFGSAWPPHLLEVMNQYGLSRCQTTQQRGHAMALSDAITGAHSRDHYILGGKLADLTLLTEFSLPATPMFPLSEIIPRCVEALRARGTVADTNKADILEMKYLIRLQDWDGIKSKAQQFLSRNPDSAYTFYALTLRPGSEDGLRAAKKGLKCKENNTTPYLYFQLLRRAIELAADLGVCYFQEYDQHGRMMWEEAIAFLMSALEDSKTFIEQAPPDNPYMMAILHWNIVLTITMEGPNADLKMVEVGLRSGARNKLKISEEISEHLRSPILHTQTYATQKLVVDLYAEAEKDWAAGIKLMDERLDEQIPPPDFPKKAEDELTAWLNDMSLKKFTCSSATPKVNVKDLWYKQCSWCRNPSAVLRKCSGCESARYCDSQCQKAHWSNHKKECKARISGS
;
A
#
# COMPACT_ATOMS: atom_id res chain seq x y z
N MET A 1 18.17 -82.14 -38.31
CA MET A 1 17.62 -80.78 -38.50
C MET A 1 16.73 -80.44 -37.31
N PRO A 2 16.88 -79.26 -36.67
CA PRO A 2 16.54 -79.10 -35.26
C PRO A 2 15.15 -78.52 -34.98
N ALA A 3 14.73 -78.76 -33.75
CA ALA A 3 13.45 -78.45 -33.13
C ALA A 3 13.22 -76.94 -32.89
N ASN A 4 11.96 -76.53 -33.06
CA ASN A 4 11.48 -75.19 -32.75
C ASN A 4 10.87 -75.17 -31.33
N ARG A 5 11.53 -74.49 -30.38
CA ARG A 5 11.00 -74.23 -29.02
C ARG A 5 10.87 -72.73 -28.76
N GLY A 6 9.61 -72.29 -28.67
CA GLY A 6 9.04 -71.26 -27.79
C GLY A 6 9.86 -70.01 -27.43
N ARG A 7 9.47 -68.86 -28.01
CA ARG A 7 9.77 -67.53 -27.46
C ARG A 7 8.78 -67.20 -26.33
N LYS A 8 9.29 -67.20 -25.09
CA LYS A 8 8.61 -66.83 -23.84
C LYS A 8 8.35 -65.33 -23.70
N LYS A 9 7.19 -65.04 -23.08
CA LYS A 9 6.87 -63.94 -22.14
C LYS A 9 8.07 -63.52 -21.24
N LYS A 10 8.97 -62.64 -21.73
CA LYS A 10 10.04 -62.03 -20.89
C LYS A 10 9.81 -60.55 -20.55
N SER A 11 8.98 -59.83 -21.32
CA SER A 11 8.76 -58.39 -21.12
C SER A 11 7.86 -58.06 -19.90
N SER A 12 6.84 -58.88 -19.61
CA SER A 12 5.90 -58.62 -18.51
C SER A 12 6.46 -58.95 -17.12
N ASN A 13 7.40 -59.90 -17.01
CA ASN A 13 7.95 -60.33 -15.72
C ASN A 13 9.05 -59.39 -15.19
N VAL A 14 9.80 -58.71 -16.05
CA VAL A 14 10.83 -57.74 -15.63
C VAL A 14 10.20 -56.46 -15.09
N LYS A 15 9.11 -55.97 -15.72
CA LYS A 15 8.32 -54.86 -15.17
C LYS A 15 7.69 -55.26 -13.83
N ARG A 16 7.15 -56.46 -13.68
CA ARG A 16 6.56 -56.94 -12.40
C ARG A 16 7.59 -57.09 -11.27
N SER A 17 8.83 -57.51 -11.55
CA SER A 17 9.86 -57.66 -10.50
C SER A 17 10.52 -56.35 -10.06
N LEU A 18 10.60 -55.35 -10.94
CA LEU A 18 11.00 -53.98 -10.57
C LEU A 18 9.90 -53.26 -9.76
N GLN A 19 8.63 -53.66 -9.92
CA GLN A 19 7.47 -53.06 -9.26
C GLN A 19 7.21 -53.54 -7.83
N SER A 20 7.59 -54.79 -7.50
CA SER A 20 7.51 -55.31 -6.12
C SER A 20 8.66 -54.84 -5.23
N ASN A 21 9.73 -54.32 -5.84
CA ASN A 21 10.90 -53.81 -5.11
C ASN A 21 10.68 -52.40 -4.57
N LEU A 22 10.02 -51.49 -5.32
CA LEU A 22 9.87 -50.09 -4.87
C LEU A 22 9.24 -49.95 -3.49
N ALA A 23 8.09 -50.59 -3.25
CA ALA A 23 7.40 -50.48 -1.95
C ALA A 23 8.28 -51.02 -0.81
N ARG A 24 8.92 -52.18 -1.03
CA ARG A 24 9.84 -52.77 -0.06
C ARG A 24 11.08 -51.91 0.18
N ASP A 25 11.62 -51.28 -0.86
CA ASP A 25 12.83 -50.46 -0.77
C ASP A 25 12.51 -49.13 -0.06
N VAL A 26 11.30 -48.59 -0.26
CA VAL A 26 10.79 -47.40 0.45
C VAL A 26 10.47 -47.69 1.92
N GLU A 27 9.86 -48.83 2.24
CA GLU A 27 9.61 -49.27 3.63
C GLU A 27 10.89 -49.33 4.50
N ASN A 28 12.05 -49.54 3.86
CA ASN A 28 13.34 -49.62 4.55
C ASN A 28 14.09 -48.27 4.61
N ALA A 29 13.54 -47.21 4.03
CA ALA A 29 14.17 -45.90 3.97
C ALA A 29 14.16 -45.19 5.33
N ARG A 30 15.21 -44.42 5.64
CA ARG A 30 15.38 -43.71 6.92
C ARG A 30 14.80 -42.30 6.93
N GLY A 31 14.10 -41.90 5.88
CA GLY A 31 13.41 -40.60 5.79
C GLY A 31 13.17 -40.12 4.35
N TRP A 32 12.51 -38.96 4.22
CA TRP A 32 12.04 -38.42 2.94
C TRP A 32 13.11 -38.26 1.87
N ALA A 33 14.33 -37.85 2.23
CA ALA A 33 15.41 -37.66 1.27
C ALA A 33 15.82 -38.98 0.58
N GLU A 34 15.83 -40.09 1.33
CA GLU A 34 16.16 -41.42 0.81
C GLU A 34 15.01 -41.96 -0.04
N ILE A 35 13.75 -41.77 0.39
CA ILE A 35 12.56 -42.14 -0.39
C ILE A 35 12.56 -41.41 -1.75
N VAL A 36 12.78 -40.08 -1.74
CA VAL A 36 12.88 -39.26 -2.96
C VAL A 36 14.00 -39.78 -3.86
N GLN A 37 15.15 -40.14 -3.30
CA GLN A 37 16.28 -40.66 -4.06
C GLN A 37 15.97 -42.03 -4.69
N ILE A 38 15.37 -42.95 -3.95
CA ILE A 38 14.95 -44.28 -4.44
C ILE A 38 14.00 -44.14 -5.64
N ILE A 39 12.98 -43.27 -5.53
CA ILE A 39 12.01 -43.03 -6.60
C ILE A 39 12.70 -42.39 -7.81
N ARG A 40 13.58 -41.40 -7.58
CA ARG A 40 14.34 -40.76 -8.67
C ARG A 40 15.23 -41.76 -9.40
N ASP A 41 15.93 -42.63 -8.70
CA ASP A 41 16.80 -43.64 -9.31
C ASP A 41 16.02 -44.68 -10.11
N GLN A 42 14.87 -45.11 -9.58
CA GLN A 42 13.99 -46.04 -10.30
C GLN A 42 13.46 -45.45 -11.61
N HIS A 43 13.13 -44.15 -11.61
CA HIS A 43 12.63 -43.44 -12.78
C HIS A 43 13.74 -42.78 -13.63
N GLN A 44 15.01 -42.91 -13.23
CA GLN A 44 16.17 -42.29 -13.88
C GLN A 44 16.04 -40.75 -13.99
N ILE A 45 15.44 -40.12 -12.97
CA ILE A 45 15.26 -38.67 -12.89
C ILE A 45 16.59 -38.03 -12.47
N PRO A 46 17.13 -37.07 -13.25
CA PRO A 46 18.43 -36.47 -12.98
C PRO A 46 18.43 -35.62 -11.71
N ASP A 47 19.62 -35.26 -11.23
CA ASP A 47 19.81 -34.46 -10.02
C ASP A 47 19.22 -33.05 -10.10
N LEU A 48 18.07 -32.88 -9.46
CA LEU A 48 17.29 -31.65 -9.41
C LEU A 48 17.95 -30.54 -8.58
N SER A 49 18.93 -30.86 -7.73
CA SER A 49 19.73 -29.84 -7.04
C SER A 49 20.69 -29.09 -7.98
N THR A 50 20.84 -29.58 -9.22
CA THR A 50 21.74 -29.00 -10.22
C THR A 50 20.97 -28.31 -11.34
N LYS A 51 21.53 -27.20 -11.83
CA LYS A 51 21.04 -26.51 -13.03
C LYS A 51 20.91 -27.43 -14.24
N ALA A 52 21.86 -28.34 -14.42
CA ALA A 52 21.86 -29.29 -15.53
C ALA A 52 20.74 -30.33 -15.41
N GLY A 53 20.43 -30.80 -14.18
CA GLY A 53 19.30 -31.69 -13.94
C GLY A 53 17.96 -31.02 -14.19
N LEU A 54 17.74 -29.82 -13.63
CA LEU A 54 16.51 -29.04 -13.88
C LEU A 54 16.29 -28.79 -15.37
N LYS A 55 17.35 -28.42 -16.11
CA LYS A 55 17.26 -28.23 -17.58
C LYS A 55 16.90 -29.52 -18.32
N ARG A 56 17.43 -30.68 -17.90
CA ARG A 56 17.11 -31.98 -18.51
C ARG A 56 15.66 -32.39 -18.25
N VAL A 57 15.15 -32.16 -17.04
CA VAL A 57 13.73 -32.39 -16.73
C VAL A 57 12.84 -31.46 -17.52
N TYR A 58 13.20 -30.18 -17.65
CA TYR A 58 12.44 -29.23 -18.47
C TYR A 58 12.29 -29.69 -19.94
N LEU A 59 13.38 -30.20 -20.54
CA LEU A 59 13.37 -30.70 -21.91
C LEU A 59 12.55 -31.98 -22.11
N ASN A 60 12.38 -32.78 -21.04
CA ASN A 60 11.65 -34.05 -21.08
C ASN A 60 10.43 -34.02 -20.14
N PHE A 61 9.84 -32.84 -19.94
CA PHE A 61 8.87 -32.60 -18.88
C PHE A 61 7.69 -33.57 -18.96
N ASP A 62 7.08 -33.71 -20.14
CA ASP A 62 5.87 -34.53 -20.31
C ASP A 62 6.12 -36.00 -19.95
N GLN A 63 7.29 -36.53 -20.32
CA GLN A 63 7.69 -37.90 -19.98
C GLN A 63 7.90 -38.07 -18.47
N VAL A 64 8.66 -37.16 -17.85
CA VAL A 64 8.95 -37.22 -16.40
C VAL A 64 7.66 -37.05 -15.60
N PHE A 65 6.83 -36.08 -15.97
CA PHE A 65 5.54 -35.84 -15.34
C PHE A 65 4.63 -37.07 -15.45
N GLN A 66 4.48 -37.65 -16.64
CA GLN A 66 3.66 -38.85 -16.84
C GLN A 66 4.15 -40.04 -16.00
N GLN A 67 5.47 -40.21 -15.85
CA GLN A 67 6.03 -41.27 -15.00
C GLN A 67 5.70 -41.05 -13.53
N LEU A 68 5.93 -39.84 -13.03
CA LEU A 68 5.62 -39.48 -11.64
C LEU A 68 4.13 -39.57 -11.36
N ASP A 69 3.27 -39.10 -12.28
CA ASP A 69 1.82 -39.16 -12.15
C ASP A 69 1.31 -40.61 -12.17
N SER A 70 1.88 -41.46 -13.03
CA SER A 70 1.55 -42.89 -13.05
C SER A 70 1.93 -43.57 -11.73
N THR A 71 3.07 -43.21 -11.15
CA THR A 71 3.50 -43.73 -9.84
C THR A 71 2.59 -43.21 -8.72
N PHE A 72 2.25 -41.92 -8.73
CA PHE A 72 1.34 -41.31 -7.77
C PHE A 72 -0.03 -42.02 -7.74
N GLN A 73 -0.64 -42.21 -8.92
CA GLN A 73 -1.95 -42.87 -9.04
C GLN A 73 -1.89 -44.35 -8.67
N LYS A 74 -0.84 -45.06 -9.11
CA LYS A 74 -0.70 -46.49 -8.86
C LYS A 74 -0.54 -46.81 -7.37
N TYR A 75 0.15 -45.94 -6.63
CA TYR A 75 0.43 -46.12 -5.21
C TYR A 75 -0.37 -45.13 -4.36
N GLU A 76 -1.58 -44.74 -4.80
CA GLU A 76 -2.38 -43.69 -4.16
C GLU A 76 -2.61 -43.94 -2.66
N ASP A 77 -2.73 -45.20 -2.23
CA ASP A 77 -2.92 -45.59 -0.83
C ASP A 77 -1.62 -45.70 -0.01
N ASN A 78 -0.44 -45.60 -0.64
CA ASN A 78 0.85 -45.66 0.06
C ASN A 78 1.40 -44.25 0.31
N ASP A 79 1.25 -43.78 1.56
CA ASP A 79 1.65 -42.44 2.00
C ASP A 79 3.12 -42.10 1.71
N GLU A 80 4.02 -43.06 1.87
CA GLU A 80 5.47 -42.87 1.73
C GLU A 80 5.86 -42.66 0.27
N ILE A 81 5.33 -43.50 -0.64
CA ILE A 81 5.57 -43.36 -2.08
C ILE A 81 4.93 -42.07 -2.61
N VAL A 82 3.69 -41.79 -2.21
CA VAL A 82 2.98 -40.56 -2.59
C VAL A 82 3.73 -39.32 -2.12
N GLY A 83 4.13 -39.29 -0.84
CA GLY A 83 4.92 -38.20 -0.29
C GLY A 83 6.30 -38.07 -0.95
N GLY A 84 6.93 -39.19 -1.33
CA GLY A 84 8.18 -39.21 -2.07
C GLY A 84 8.05 -38.60 -3.47
N VAL A 85 6.97 -38.91 -4.20
CA VAL A 85 6.66 -38.26 -5.49
C VAL A 85 6.42 -36.76 -5.30
N VAL A 86 5.71 -36.35 -4.25
CA VAL A 86 5.53 -34.93 -3.93
C VAL A 86 6.86 -34.25 -3.64
N GLY A 87 7.78 -34.90 -2.91
CA GLY A 87 9.13 -34.38 -2.67
C GLY A 87 9.91 -34.12 -3.96
N ILE A 88 9.73 -34.95 -5.00
CA ILE A 88 10.31 -34.70 -6.33
C ILE A 88 9.66 -33.47 -6.98
N TYR A 89 8.34 -33.33 -6.89
CA TYR A 89 7.65 -32.12 -7.37
C TYR A 89 8.13 -30.86 -6.65
N THR A 90 8.39 -30.91 -5.34
CA THR A 90 8.97 -29.78 -4.59
C THR A 90 10.33 -29.35 -5.16
N GLN A 91 11.22 -30.30 -5.43
CA GLN A 91 12.53 -30.02 -6.03
C GLN A 91 12.39 -29.41 -7.43
N MET A 92 11.42 -29.89 -8.23
CA MET A 92 11.11 -29.30 -9.53
C MET A 92 10.54 -27.88 -9.39
N CYS A 93 9.76 -27.61 -8.34
CA CYS A 93 9.16 -26.31 -8.06
C CYS A 93 10.17 -25.22 -7.72
N GLU A 94 11.43 -25.53 -7.40
CA GLU A 94 12.49 -24.52 -7.25
C GLU A 94 12.75 -23.75 -8.56
N ASP A 95 12.52 -24.36 -9.73
CA ASP A 95 12.57 -23.65 -11.01
C ASP A 95 11.18 -23.10 -11.39
N ALA A 96 11.13 -21.79 -11.66
CA ALA A 96 9.88 -21.11 -11.95
C ALA A 96 9.11 -21.67 -13.16
N VAL A 97 9.81 -22.14 -14.20
CA VAL A 97 9.15 -22.63 -15.41
C VAL A 97 8.60 -24.04 -15.18
N LEU A 98 9.36 -24.90 -14.51
CA LEU A 98 8.88 -26.23 -14.11
C LEU A 98 7.71 -26.15 -13.15
N ARG A 99 7.76 -25.26 -12.15
CA ARG A 99 6.66 -25.00 -11.22
C ARG A 99 5.37 -24.63 -11.93
N THR A 100 5.42 -23.68 -12.86
CA THR A 100 4.24 -23.28 -13.66
C THR A 100 3.69 -24.46 -14.45
N LYS A 101 4.55 -25.22 -15.14
CA LYS A 101 4.11 -26.41 -15.89
C LYS A 101 3.45 -27.45 -14.99
N LEU A 102 3.99 -27.70 -13.79
CA LEU A 102 3.39 -28.62 -12.83
C LEU A 102 2.01 -28.16 -12.38
N CYS A 103 1.85 -26.87 -12.07
CA CYS A 103 0.55 -26.30 -11.70
C CYS A 103 -0.46 -26.40 -12.85
N GLU A 104 -0.07 -26.06 -14.08
CA GLU A 104 -0.90 -26.19 -15.29
C GLU A 104 -1.34 -27.65 -15.55
N ASN A 105 -0.54 -28.63 -15.10
CA ASN A 105 -0.87 -30.05 -15.19
C ASN A 105 -1.59 -30.59 -13.93
N GLY A 106 -2.14 -29.71 -13.10
CA GLY A 106 -3.01 -30.06 -11.97
C GLY A 106 -2.26 -30.52 -10.71
N LEU A 107 -1.02 -30.07 -10.48
CA LEU A 107 -0.30 -30.39 -9.24
C LEU A 107 -1.10 -29.96 -7.99
N LEU A 108 -1.70 -28.78 -8.00
CA LEU A 108 -2.47 -28.27 -6.86
C LEU A 108 -3.63 -29.20 -6.50
N LEU A 109 -4.38 -29.70 -7.48
CA LEU A 109 -5.45 -30.68 -7.29
C LEU A 109 -4.98 -31.98 -6.60
N ARG A 110 -3.70 -32.34 -6.76
CA ARG A 110 -3.10 -33.51 -6.10
C ARG A 110 -2.61 -33.20 -4.68
N LEU A 111 -2.17 -31.97 -4.41
CA LEU A 111 -1.62 -31.58 -3.10
C LEU A 111 -2.70 -31.40 -2.02
N PHE A 112 -3.82 -30.75 -2.35
CA PHE A 112 -4.86 -30.45 -1.35
C PHE A 112 -5.48 -31.69 -0.68
N PRO A 113 -5.79 -32.79 -1.38
CA PRO A 113 -6.25 -34.02 -0.74
C PRO A 113 -5.27 -34.61 0.28
N LEU A 114 -3.96 -34.41 0.07
CA LEU A 114 -2.92 -34.94 0.96
C LEU A 114 -2.83 -34.22 2.30
N LEU A 115 -3.45 -33.04 2.44
CA LEU A 115 -3.50 -32.32 3.72
C LEU A 115 -4.28 -33.11 4.80
N LYS A 116 -5.18 -34.00 4.37
CA LYS A 116 -5.96 -34.88 5.26
C LYS A 116 -5.19 -36.13 5.70
N ARG A 117 -3.99 -36.37 5.17
CA ARG A 117 -3.17 -37.57 5.44
C ARG A 117 -1.99 -37.15 6.32
N ASP A 118 -1.96 -37.61 7.56
CA ASP A 118 -0.97 -37.18 8.56
C ASP A 118 0.48 -37.32 8.07
N VAL A 119 0.80 -38.43 7.39
CA VAL A 119 2.15 -38.70 6.88
C VAL A 119 2.54 -37.74 5.75
N CYS A 120 1.59 -37.39 4.86
CA CYS A 120 1.88 -36.56 3.68
C CYS A 120 1.69 -35.05 3.92
N ARG A 121 0.92 -34.64 4.94
CA ARG A 121 0.51 -33.25 5.20
C ARG A 121 1.68 -32.28 5.17
N GLN A 122 2.75 -32.56 5.91
CA GLN A 122 3.92 -31.66 5.97
C GLN A 122 4.61 -31.51 4.61
N MET A 123 4.76 -32.60 3.85
CA MET A 123 5.38 -32.56 2.54
C MET A 123 4.53 -31.74 1.55
N ALA A 124 3.21 -31.94 1.57
CA ALA A 124 2.28 -31.18 0.75
C ALA A 124 2.30 -29.69 1.10
N LEU A 125 2.27 -29.35 2.40
CA LEU A 125 2.35 -27.96 2.88
C LEU A 125 3.68 -27.30 2.50
N HIS A 126 4.80 -27.99 2.67
CA HIS A 126 6.10 -27.47 2.26
C HIS A 126 6.17 -27.18 0.75
N THR A 127 5.58 -28.07 -0.06
CA THR A 127 5.43 -27.86 -1.51
C THR A 127 4.57 -26.63 -1.80
N LEU A 128 3.43 -26.49 -1.13
CA LEU A 128 2.52 -25.35 -1.28
C LEU A 128 3.16 -24.03 -0.84
N VAL A 129 4.02 -24.03 0.19
CA VAL A 129 4.79 -22.84 0.61
C VAL A 129 5.74 -22.41 -0.51
N ASN A 130 6.53 -23.34 -1.06
CA ASN A 130 7.44 -23.05 -2.18
C ASN A 130 6.65 -22.51 -3.39
N ILE A 131 5.50 -23.12 -3.69
CA ILE A 131 4.61 -22.65 -4.75
C ILE A 131 4.03 -21.28 -4.44
N GLY A 132 3.64 -21.00 -3.20
CA GLY A 132 3.09 -19.74 -2.75
C GLY A 132 4.10 -18.59 -2.84
N HIS A 133 5.33 -18.80 -2.36
CA HIS A 133 6.40 -17.79 -2.40
C HIS A 133 6.75 -17.33 -3.81
N HIS A 134 6.67 -18.23 -4.77
CA HIS A 134 7.16 -17.97 -6.13
C HIS A 134 6.08 -18.11 -7.20
N GLY A 135 4.82 -18.27 -6.80
CA GLY A 135 3.66 -18.41 -7.70
C GLY A 135 3.41 -17.14 -8.49
N GLY A 136 2.87 -17.29 -9.70
CA GLY A 136 2.28 -16.17 -10.44
C GLY A 136 0.82 -15.97 -10.04
N THR A 137 0.21 -14.87 -10.48
CA THR A 137 -1.18 -14.48 -10.18
C THR A 137 -2.19 -15.62 -10.35
N ASN A 138 -2.07 -16.41 -11.44
CA ASN A 138 -2.97 -17.56 -11.68
C ASN A 138 -2.85 -18.66 -10.62
N VAL A 139 -1.62 -18.96 -10.17
CA VAL A 139 -1.35 -19.98 -9.16
C VAL A 139 -1.86 -19.51 -7.80
N HIS A 140 -1.61 -18.24 -7.45
CA HIS A 140 -2.15 -17.64 -6.24
C HIS A 140 -3.68 -17.67 -6.23
N ALA A 141 -4.33 -17.38 -7.37
CA ALA A 141 -5.77 -17.47 -7.50
C ALA A 141 -6.29 -18.90 -7.27
N GLU A 142 -5.61 -19.92 -7.78
CA GLU A 142 -6.00 -21.32 -7.58
C GLU A 142 -5.85 -21.77 -6.13
N ILE A 143 -4.75 -21.39 -5.47
CA ILE A 143 -4.53 -21.66 -4.04
C ILE A 143 -5.57 -20.91 -3.19
N ALA A 144 -5.85 -19.64 -3.49
CA ALA A 144 -6.80 -18.83 -2.74
C ALA A 144 -8.23 -19.41 -2.79
N ARG A 145 -8.64 -20.02 -3.91
CA ARG A 145 -9.93 -20.76 -3.99
C ARG A 145 -10.01 -21.94 -3.01
N GLN A 146 -8.87 -22.49 -2.62
CA GLN A 146 -8.76 -23.61 -1.70
C GLN A 146 -8.46 -23.16 -0.26
N ALA A 147 -8.48 -21.85 0.02
CA ALA A 147 -8.29 -21.30 1.36
C ALA A 147 -9.22 -21.94 2.42
N PRO A 148 -10.49 -22.28 2.14
CA PRO A 148 -11.32 -23.00 3.13
C PRO A 148 -10.72 -24.32 3.60
N ILE A 149 -10.06 -25.08 2.71
CA ILE A 149 -9.39 -26.35 3.08
C ILE A 149 -8.19 -26.06 3.98
N LEU A 150 -7.39 -25.06 3.64
CA LEU A 150 -6.22 -24.64 4.43
C LEU A 150 -6.64 -24.20 5.83
N VAL A 151 -7.66 -23.35 5.93
CA VAL A 151 -8.19 -22.87 7.22
C VAL A 151 -8.75 -24.03 8.02
N GLN A 152 -9.49 -24.96 7.41
CA GLN A 152 -10.00 -26.13 8.11
C GLN A 152 -8.86 -27.01 8.64
N THR A 153 -7.81 -27.26 7.82
CA THR A 153 -6.64 -28.05 8.27
C THR A 153 -5.92 -27.37 9.43
N LEU A 154 -5.83 -26.05 9.43
CA LEU A 154 -5.27 -25.31 10.55
C LEU A 154 -6.13 -25.49 11.82
N LEU A 155 -7.45 -25.36 11.70
CA LEU A 155 -8.38 -25.53 12.83
C LEU A 155 -8.43 -26.97 13.37
N ASP A 156 -8.21 -27.96 12.51
CA ASP A 156 -8.17 -29.39 12.89
C ASP A 156 -6.85 -29.74 13.60
N HIS A 157 -5.76 -29.01 13.31
CA HIS A 157 -4.41 -29.28 13.82
C HIS A 157 -3.73 -28.04 14.45
N PRO A 158 -4.35 -27.37 15.45
CA PRO A 158 -3.85 -26.09 15.97
C PRO A 158 -2.53 -26.22 16.76
N GLU A 159 -2.25 -27.40 17.33
CA GLU A 159 -1.03 -27.71 18.10
C GLU A 159 0.16 -28.09 17.19
N GLU A 160 -0.09 -28.36 15.90
CA GLU A 160 0.98 -28.64 14.94
C GLU A 160 1.58 -27.32 14.43
N HIS A 161 2.46 -26.71 15.23
CA HIS A 161 2.98 -25.36 14.97
C HIS A 161 3.57 -25.17 13.57
N GLN A 162 4.24 -26.19 13.01
CA GLN A 162 4.78 -26.14 11.64
C GLN A 162 3.67 -26.16 10.58
N THR A 163 2.58 -26.92 10.81
CA THR A 163 1.37 -26.89 9.97
C THR A 163 0.77 -25.49 9.95
N VAL A 164 0.58 -24.91 11.14
CA VAL A 164 0.02 -23.56 11.30
C VAL A 164 0.87 -22.53 10.56
N GLU A 165 2.19 -22.55 10.76
CA GLU A 165 3.11 -21.63 10.08
C GLU A 165 3.04 -21.76 8.55
N HIS A 166 3.15 -22.97 8.01
CA HIS A 166 3.08 -23.18 6.57
C HIS A 166 1.74 -22.69 6.00
N ILE A 167 0.62 -22.93 6.68
CA ILE A 167 -0.70 -22.47 6.23
C ILE A 167 -0.78 -20.95 6.22
N ILE A 168 -0.35 -20.26 7.29
CA ILE A 168 -0.35 -18.80 7.34
C ILE A 168 0.54 -18.22 6.23
N VAL A 169 1.71 -18.81 5.97
CA VAL A 169 2.57 -18.43 4.84
C VAL A 169 1.83 -18.57 3.52
N ILE A 170 1.20 -19.71 3.25
CA ILE A 170 0.44 -19.94 2.00
C ILE A 170 -0.69 -18.91 1.86
N LEU A 171 -1.46 -18.66 2.92
CA LEU A 171 -2.57 -17.70 2.91
C LEU A 171 -2.07 -16.27 2.67
N SER A 172 -0.98 -15.86 3.31
CA SER A 172 -0.42 -14.51 3.16
C SER A 172 -0.06 -14.16 1.71
N HIS A 173 0.49 -15.11 0.95
CA HIS A 173 0.84 -14.90 -0.46
C HIS A 173 -0.36 -15.05 -1.39
N SER A 174 -1.21 -16.06 -1.16
CA SER A 174 -2.34 -16.36 -2.06
C SER A 174 -3.57 -15.49 -1.81
N VAL A 175 -4.10 -15.51 -0.58
CA VAL A 175 -5.25 -14.69 -0.18
C VAL A 175 -4.86 -13.21 -0.16
N GLY A 176 -3.67 -12.88 0.34
CA GLY A 176 -3.15 -11.51 0.30
C GLY A 176 -3.15 -10.95 -1.13
N ALA A 177 -2.67 -11.71 -2.11
CA ALA A 177 -2.71 -11.30 -3.52
C ALA A 177 -4.14 -11.18 -4.08
N ALA A 178 -5.11 -11.95 -3.59
CA ALA A 178 -6.50 -11.89 -4.04
C ALA A 178 -7.24 -10.65 -3.52
N VAL A 179 -6.92 -10.20 -2.30
CA VAL A 179 -7.66 -9.12 -1.62
C VAL A 179 -6.98 -7.75 -1.73
N ASN A 180 -5.68 -7.70 -2.03
CA ASN A 180 -4.90 -6.47 -2.07
C ASN A 180 -5.05 -5.72 -3.42
N GLY A 181 -6.20 -5.05 -3.61
CA GLY A 181 -6.46 -4.20 -4.78
C GLY A 181 -6.51 -2.70 -4.45
N ASP A 182 -6.84 -1.87 -5.43
CA ASP A 182 -6.94 -0.41 -5.30
C ASP A 182 -8.33 0.04 -4.84
N SER A 183 -8.62 1.35 -4.89
CA SER A 183 -9.93 1.89 -4.48
C SER A 183 -11.11 1.47 -5.37
N GLN A 184 -10.87 0.87 -6.54
CA GLN A 184 -11.91 0.36 -7.43
C GLN A 184 -12.37 -1.05 -7.06
N GLY A 185 -11.55 -1.81 -6.33
CA GLY A 185 -11.91 -3.13 -5.83
C GLY A 185 -10.70 -4.02 -5.53
N PRO A 186 -10.94 -5.20 -4.94
CA PRO A 186 -9.89 -6.19 -4.71
C PRO A 186 -9.36 -6.73 -6.05
N GLU A 187 -8.11 -7.20 -6.06
CA GLU A 187 -7.45 -7.74 -7.26
C GLU A 187 -8.22 -8.95 -7.86
N MET A 188 -8.85 -9.77 -7.01
CA MET A 188 -9.64 -10.94 -7.43
C MET A 188 -11.04 -10.94 -6.78
N PRO A 189 -12.01 -10.17 -7.31
CA PRO A 189 -13.31 -9.97 -6.67
C PRO A 189 -14.13 -11.25 -6.45
N GLU A 190 -14.14 -12.17 -7.42
CA GLU A 190 -14.87 -13.44 -7.31
C GLU A 190 -14.34 -14.31 -6.17
N ILE A 191 -13.01 -14.36 -6.02
CA ILE A 191 -12.35 -15.14 -4.98
C ILE A 191 -12.60 -14.46 -3.63
N HIS A 192 -12.38 -13.16 -3.52
CA HIS A 192 -12.66 -12.39 -2.31
C HIS A 192 -14.07 -12.66 -1.75
N ARG A 193 -15.10 -12.66 -2.60
CA ARG A 193 -16.49 -12.94 -2.20
C ARG A 193 -16.72 -14.36 -1.66
N SER A 194 -15.86 -15.31 -1.98
CA SER A 194 -15.95 -16.71 -1.52
C SER A 194 -15.22 -16.97 -0.20
N LEU A 195 -14.39 -16.03 0.26
CA LEU A 195 -13.54 -16.20 1.44
C LEU A 195 -14.24 -15.78 2.73
N ASP A 196 -14.12 -16.60 3.77
CA ASP A 196 -14.44 -16.17 5.13
C ASP A 196 -13.22 -15.44 5.74
N MET A 197 -13.08 -14.16 5.38
CA MET A 197 -11.99 -13.33 5.86
C MET A 197 -12.01 -13.10 7.37
N ARG A 198 -13.17 -13.24 8.02
CA ARG A 198 -13.27 -13.14 9.47
C ARG A 198 -12.53 -14.31 10.13
N ILE A 199 -12.82 -15.55 9.74
CA ILE A 199 -12.16 -16.73 10.31
C ILE A 199 -10.66 -16.73 9.95
N ILE A 200 -10.31 -16.40 8.70
CA ILE A 200 -8.90 -16.35 8.26
C ILE A 200 -8.09 -15.38 9.13
N LEU A 201 -8.55 -14.14 9.28
CA LEU A 201 -7.81 -13.10 10.00
C LEU A 201 -7.80 -13.37 11.51
N LYS A 202 -8.94 -13.77 12.10
CA LYS A 202 -9.04 -14.12 13.53
C LYS A 202 -8.04 -15.20 13.92
N THR A 203 -7.99 -16.27 13.14
CA THR A 203 -7.12 -17.41 13.40
C THR A 203 -5.65 -17.03 13.20
N THR A 204 -5.36 -16.20 12.20
CA THR A 204 -4.01 -15.67 11.95
C THR A 204 -3.49 -14.88 13.15
N ILE A 205 -4.24 -13.87 13.63
CA ILE A 205 -3.80 -13.06 14.79
C ILE A 205 -3.71 -13.89 16.07
N HIS A 206 -4.58 -14.88 16.24
CA HIS A 206 -4.53 -15.78 17.39
C HIS A 206 -3.19 -16.50 17.46
N HIS A 207 -2.68 -17.04 16.36
CA HIS A 207 -1.43 -17.77 16.33
C HIS A 207 -0.19 -16.86 16.37
N MET A 208 -0.26 -15.66 15.80
CA MET A 208 0.84 -14.69 15.84
C MET A 208 1.23 -14.25 17.26
N ARG A 209 0.28 -14.27 18.21
CA ARG A 209 0.54 -13.90 19.62
C ARG A 209 0.96 -15.05 20.52
N GLN A 210 1.10 -16.27 20.00
CA GLN A 210 1.43 -17.44 20.82
C GLN A 210 2.92 -17.57 21.06
N LEU A 211 3.31 -18.11 22.23
CA LEU A 211 4.71 -18.30 22.62
C LEU A 211 5.52 -19.18 21.66
N TYR A 212 4.94 -19.94 20.74
CA TYR A 212 5.68 -20.70 19.74
C TYR A 212 5.86 -19.97 18.40
N ALA A 213 5.13 -18.86 18.16
CA ALA A 213 5.07 -18.16 16.88
C ALA A 213 6.45 -17.75 16.35
N SER A 214 6.96 -18.39 15.31
CA SER A 214 8.26 -18.00 14.76
C SER A 214 8.22 -16.59 14.14
N LYS A 215 9.40 -16.04 13.86
CA LYS A 215 9.54 -14.83 13.03
C LYS A 215 8.79 -14.98 11.70
N THR A 216 8.95 -16.13 11.02
CA THR A 216 8.28 -16.42 9.74
C THR A 216 6.77 -16.33 9.87
N LEU A 217 6.20 -16.94 10.92
CA LEU A 217 4.75 -16.90 11.18
C LEU A 217 4.27 -15.46 11.41
N ILE A 218 4.98 -14.69 12.22
CA ILE A 218 4.63 -13.30 12.55
C ILE A 218 4.73 -12.40 11.30
N ASP A 219 5.83 -12.49 10.53
CA ASP A 219 6.05 -11.70 9.31
C ASP A 219 4.92 -11.92 8.30
N HIS A 220 4.59 -13.17 8.00
CA HIS A 220 3.56 -13.51 7.02
C HIS A 220 2.15 -13.26 7.53
N GLY A 221 1.90 -13.48 8.83
CA GLY A 221 0.62 -13.15 9.45
C GLY A 221 0.34 -11.65 9.42
N ASN A 222 1.33 -10.82 9.76
CA ASN A 222 1.28 -9.37 9.61
C ASN A 222 0.98 -8.97 8.16
N GLN A 223 1.72 -9.54 7.20
CA GLN A 223 1.51 -9.28 5.78
C GLN A 223 0.06 -9.55 5.35
N LEU A 224 -0.51 -10.69 5.76
CA LEU A 224 -1.89 -11.06 5.45
C LEU A 224 -2.90 -10.08 6.05
N VAL A 225 -2.74 -9.71 7.33
CA VAL A 225 -3.64 -8.76 8.01
C VAL A 225 -3.58 -7.40 7.33
N PHE A 226 -2.39 -6.88 7.04
CA PHE A 226 -2.24 -5.54 6.47
C PHE A 226 -2.70 -5.45 5.00
N ALA A 227 -2.47 -6.50 4.22
CA ALA A 227 -2.98 -6.61 2.84
C ALA A 227 -4.52 -6.67 2.79
N SER A 228 -5.15 -7.20 3.84
CA SER A 228 -6.61 -7.35 3.92
C SER A 228 -7.32 -6.08 4.40
N ALA A 229 -6.60 -5.08 4.90
CA ALA A 229 -7.17 -3.97 5.66
C ALA A 229 -8.27 -3.19 4.90
N MET A 230 -8.06 -2.87 3.62
CA MET A 230 -8.99 -2.05 2.83
C MET A 230 -10.27 -2.82 2.45
N HIS A 231 -10.10 -3.91 1.72
CA HIS A 231 -11.21 -4.66 1.11
C HIS A 231 -11.92 -5.61 2.05
N CYS A 232 -11.27 -6.01 3.15
CA CYS A 232 -11.83 -6.90 4.16
C CYS A 232 -12.25 -6.16 5.43
N SER A 233 -12.49 -4.84 5.36
CA SER A 233 -12.85 -4.00 6.52
C SER A 233 -14.05 -4.52 7.32
N ALA A 234 -15.01 -5.18 6.66
CA ALA A 234 -16.13 -5.85 7.34
C ALA A 234 -15.67 -6.93 8.33
N ALA A 235 -14.60 -7.67 8.02
CA ALA A 235 -14.02 -8.66 8.92
C ALA A 235 -13.47 -7.99 10.19
N PHE A 236 -12.74 -6.87 10.04
CA PHE A 236 -12.23 -6.07 11.17
C PHE A 236 -13.37 -5.60 12.09
N ARG A 237 -14.48 -5.09 11.51
CA ARG A 237 -15.65 -4.64 12.30
C ARG A 237 -16.39 -5.78 12.99
N SER A 238 -16.31 -7.00 12.47
CA SER A 238 -16.96 -8.19 13.05
C SER A 238 -16.11 -8.94 14.08
N GLU A 239 -14.81 -8.65 14.17
CA GLU A 239 -13.88 -9.31 15.07
C GLU A 239 -13.02 -8.26 15.82
N PRO A 240 -13.48 -7.80 17.01
CA PRO A 240 -12.83 -6.71 17.74
C PRO A 240 -11.35 -6.92 18.08
N ASP A 241 -10.91 -8.19 18.18
CA ASP A 241 -9.52 -8.53 18.47
C ASP A 241 -8.56 -8.08 17.36
N LEU A 242 -9.04 -7.92 16.11
CA LEU A 242 -8.26 -7.36 14.99
C LEU A 242 -7.99 -5.87 15.20
N ASP A 243 -9.01 -5.08 15.52
CA ASP A 243 -8.85 -3.65 15.80
C ASP A 243 -7.98 -3.43 17.05
N LYS A 244 -8.14 -4.25 18.09
CA LYS A 244 -7.27 -4.22 19.29
C LYS A 244 -5.81 -4.52 18.95
N PHE A 245 -5.55 -5.53 18.11
CA PHE A 245 -4.19 -5.81 17.63
C PHE A 245 -3.58 -4.59 16.91
N LEU A 246 -4.32 -3.95 16.00
CA LEU A 246 -3.82 -2.78 15.28
C LEU A 246 -3.51 -1.60 16.22
N VAL A 247 -4.41 -1.31 17.17
CA VAL A 247 -4.22 -0.22 18.15
C VAL A 247 -3.04 -0.51 19.08
N ALA A 248 -2.93 -1.74 19.61
CA ALA A 248 -1.81 -2.13 20.45
C ALA A 248 -0.47 -2.11 19.71
N GLY A 249 -0.48 -2.43 18.40
CA GLY A 249 0.68 -2.37 17.53
C GLY A 249 1.31 -0.97 17.44
N LEU A 250 0.56 0.11 17.72
CA LEU A 250 1.13 1.45 17.83
C LEU A 250 2.19 1.55 18.95
N LYS A 251 2.14 0.67 19.97
CA LYS A 251 3.12 0.63 21.08
C LYS A 251 4.36 -0.22 20.79
N SER A 252 4.43 -0.88 19.63
CA SER A 252 5.57 -1.70 19.21
C SER A 252 6.86 -0.89 19.16
N LYS A 253 7.99 -1.45 19.60
CA LYS A 253 9.32 -0.86 19.39
C LYS A 253 9.77 -0.98 17.94
N ASN A 254 9.33 -2.02 17.24
CA ASN A 254 9.56 -2.22 15.82
C ASN A 254 8.71 -1.25 14.97
N TRP A 255 9.37 -0.39 14.19
CA TRP A 255 8.70 0.62 13.37
C TRP A 255 7.95 0.06 12.16
N GLY A 256 8.43 -1.01 11.54
CA GLY A 256 7.70 -1.67 10.45
C GLY A 256 6.34 -2.17 10.90
N LEU A 257 6.28 -2.84 12.07
CA LEU A 257 5.00 -3.25 12.68
C LEU A 257 4.15 -2.03 13.03
N ARG A 258 4.73 -1.05 13.74
CA ARG A 258 4.03 0.15 14.20
C ARG A 258 3.36 0.92 13.06
N GLY A 259 4.15 1.24 12.02
CA GLY A 259 3.69 1.98 10.85
C GLY A 259 2.71 1.20 10.00
N SER A 260 2.90 -0.12 9.88
CA SER A 260 1.96 -0.97 9.15
C SER A 260 0.60 -1.08 9.86
N CYS A 261 0.57 -1.11 11.20
CA CYS A 261 -0.67 -1.05 11.97
C CYS A 261 -1.41 0.28 11.77
N LEU A 262 -0.70 1.42 11.82
CA LEU A 262 -1.27 2.73 11.48
C LEU A 262 -1.89 2.71 10.07
N GLY A 263 -1.12 2.23 9.09
CA GLY A 263 -1.58 2.16 7.71
C GLY A 263 -2.78 1.23 7.51
N ALA A 264 -2.83 0.10 8.22
CA ALA A 264 -3.96 -0.81 8.18
C ALA A 264 -5.24 -0.18 8.74
N MET A 265 -5.15 0.55 9.86
CA MET A 265 -6.32 1.26 10.40
C MET A 265 -6.85 2.30 9.41
N ILE A 266 -5.98 3.14 8.85
CA ILE A 266 -6.37 4.16 7.86
C ILE A 266 -7.01 3.49 6.64
N ARG A 267 -6.36 2.46 6.08
CA ARG A 267 -6.88 1.73 4.90
C ARG A 267 -8.23 1.09 5.15
N SER A 268 -8.49 0.59 6.36
CA SER A 268 -9.77 -0.03 6.71
C SER A 268 -10.98 0.90 6.62
N TYR A 269 -10.75 2.21 6.60
CA TYR A 269 -11.81 3.22 6.50
C TYR A 269 -11.93 3.85 5.12
N ILE A 270 -10.98 3.65 4.19
CA ILE A 270 -10.97 4.28 2.86
C ILE A 270 -12.30 4.11 2.12
N LEU A 271 -12.90 2.91 2.16
CA LEU A 271 -14.12 2.60 1.40
C LEU A 271 -15.43 2.98 2.13
N SER A 272 -15.37 3.31 3.42
CA SER A 272 -16.56 3.60 4.26
C SER A 272 -16.66 5.04 4.71
N THR A 273 -15.70 5.88 4.32
CA THR A 273 -15.59 7.28 4.75
C THR A 273 -15.64 8.23 3.57
N VAL A 274 -15.82 9.52 3.86
CA VAL A 274 -15.85 10.58 2.85
C VAL A 274 -14.50 11.30 2.76
N PRO A 275 -14.10 11.81 1.58
CA PRO A 275 -12.92 12.64 1.46
C PRO A 275 -13.12 13.97 2.20
N ASP A 276 -12.03 14.51 2.75
CA ASP A 276 -12.07 15.80 3.43
C ASP A 276 -12.24 16.96 2.43
N GLN A 277 -13.41 17.59 2.46
CA GLN A 277 -13.78 18.67 1.55
C GLN A 277 -14.39 19.85 2.32
N PRO A 278 -14.15 21.11 1.90
CA PRO A 278 -14.74 22.26 2.57
C PRO A 278 -16.26 22.21 2.42
N ALA A 279 -16.97 22.07 3.54
CA ALA A 279 -18.39 21.76 3.55
C ALA A 279 -19.33 22.98 3.37
N LEU A 280 -18.82 24.20 3.60
CA LEU A 280 -19.64 25.43 3.60
C LEU A 280 -19.52 26.18 2.27
N GLY A 281 -20.62 26.18 1.50
CA GLY A 281 -20.72 27.00 0.29
C GLY A 281 -21.07 28.48 0.58
N PRO A 282 -20.79 29.41 -0.35
CA PRO A 282 -21.07 30.84 -0.16
C PRO A 282 -22.51 31.18 0.24
N ALA A 283 -23.50 30.44 -0.28
CA ALA A 283 -24.92 30.66 0.03
C ALA A 283 -25.28 30.33 1.49
N GLN A 284 -24.68 29.28 2.07
CA GLN A 284 -24.89 28.92 3.47
C GLN A 284 -24.25 29.94 4.39
N LEU A 285 -23.02 30.38 4.08
CA LEU A 285 -22.32 31.42 4.84
C LEU A 285 -23.18 32.70 4.95
N ILE A 286 -23.76 33.18 3.84
CA ILE A 286 -24.62 34.37 3.85
C ILE A 286 -25.84 34.21 4.78
N GLN A 287 -26.44 33.02 4.84
CA GLN A 287 -27.58 32.74 5.72
C GLN A 287 -27.18 32.68 7.20
N ILE A 288 -25.99 32.16 7.52
CA ILE A 288 -25.48 31.98 8.89
C ILE A 288 -25.05 33.31 9.52
N PHE A 289 -24.61 34.29 8.72
CA PHE A 289 -24.19 35.61 9.24
C PHE A 289 -25.30 36.46 9.86
N GLY A 290 -26.55 36.00 9.86
CA GLY A 290 -27.65 36.60 10.62
C GLY A 290 -27.73 36.18 12.09
N SER A 291 -27.01 35.13 12.51
CA SER A 291 -27.00 34.65 13.91
C SER A 291 -25.77 35.12 14.69
N ALA A 292 -25.97 35.44 15.98
CA ALA A 292 -24.88 35.76 16.88
C ALA A 292 -24.09 34.50 17.28
N TRP A 293 -22.76 34.62 17.34
CA TRP A 293 -21.88 33.56 17.86
C TRP A 293 -22.15 33.31 19.36
N PRO A 294 -22.08 32.05 19.83
CA PRO A 294 -22.05 31.75 21.26
C PRO A 294 -20.91 32.52 21.97
N PRO A 295 -21.12 33.07 23.19
CA PRO A 295 -20.16 33.96 23.83
C PRO A 295 -18.75 33.38 23.98
N HIS A 296 -18.62 32.09 24.32
CA HIS A 296 -17.31 31.45 24.50
C HIS A 296 -16.58 31.21 23.16
N LEU A 297 -17.31 30.90 22.08
CA LEU A 297 -16.73 30.80 20.74
C LEU A 297 -16.28 32.18 20.24
N LEU A 298 -17.09 33.21 20.49
CA LEU A 298 -16.75 34.58 20.16
C LEU A 298 -15.51 35.06 20.91
N GLU A 299 -15.34 34.67 22.18
CA GLU A 299 -14.13 34.96 22.95
C GLU A 299 -12.89 34.33 22.29
N VAL A 300 -12.94 33.05 21.92
CA VAL A 300 -11.85 32.36 21.22
C VAL A 300 -11.52 33.05 19.89
N MET A 301 -12.53 33.41 19.10
CA MET A 301 -12.34 34.14 17.83
C MET A 301 -11.76 35.54 18.05
N ASN A 302 -12.16 36.24 19.11
CA ASN A 302 -11.63 37.55 19.46
C ASN A 302 -10.17 37.48 19.91
N GLN A 303 -9.79 36.46 20.69
CA GLN A 303 -8.40 36.23 21.10
C GLN A 303 -7.49 35.99 19.88
N TYR A 304 -7.99 35.31 18.85
CA TYR A 304 -7.27 35.15 17.58
C TYR A 304 -7.25 36.43 16.71
N GLY A 305 -8.35 37.18 16.75
CA GLY A 305 -8.66 38.33 15.92
C GLY A 305 -9.79 38.02 14.95
N LEU A 306 -10.98 38.58 15.22
CA LEU A 306 -12.21 38.27 14.49
C LEU A 306 -12.13 38.54 12.98
N SER A 307 -11.39 39.57 12.55
CA SER A 307 -11.17 39.90 11.13
C SER A 307 -10.24 38.92 10.40
N ARG A 308 -9.45 38.15 11.14
CA ARG A 308 -8.55 37.11 10.62
C ARG A 308 -9.23 35.73 10.58
N CYS A 309 -10.39 35.57 11.20
CA CYS A 309 -11.15 34.33 11.17
C CYS A 309 -11.59 33.99 9.75
N GLN A 310 -11.56 32.70 9.40
CA GLN A 310 -11.81 32.22 8.05
C GLN A 310 -13.24 32.55 7.61
N THR A 311 -14.22 32.36 8.48
CA THR A 311 -15.63 32.68 8.21
C THR A 311 -15.79 34.16 7.87
N THR A 312 -15.22 35.06 8.68
CA THR A 312 -15.25 36.52 8.44
C THR A 312 -14.64 36.89 7.09
N GLN A 313 -13.49 36.34 6.75
CA GLN A 313 -12.84 36.59 5.46
C GLN A 313 -13.66 36.04 4.29
N GLN A 314 -14.16 34.81 4.41
CA GLN A 314 -14.99 34.18 3.38
C GLN A 314 -16.28 34.96 3.09
N ARG A 315 -16.89 35.59 4.11
CA ARG A 315 -18.01 36.50 3.91
C ARG A 315 -17.64 37.65 2.97
N GLY A 316 -16.54 38.32 3.26
CA GLY A 316 -16.05 39.44 2.45
C GLY A 316 -15.77 39.02 1.01
N HIS A 317 -15.13 37.87 0.83
CA HIS A 317 -14.84 37.31 -0.49
C HIS A 317 -16.12 36.92 -1.26
N ALA A 318 -17.11 36.34 -0.59
CA ALA A 318 -18.40 35.99 -1.20
C ALA A 318 -19.16 37.25 -1.67
N MET A 319 -19.16 38.32 -0.87
CA MET A 319 -19.74 39.61 -1.27
C MET A 319 -19.01 40.20 -2.48
N ALA A 320 -17.67 40.23 -2.44
CA ALA A 320 -16.85 40.72 -3.55
C ALA A 320 -17.06 39.93 -4.85
N LEU A 321 -17.24 38.60 -4.76
CA LEU A 321 -17.57 37.76 -5.90
C LEU A 321 -18.97 38.09 -6.47
N SER A 322 -19.97 38.24 -5.59
CA SER A 322 -21.33 38.63 -5.99
C SER A 322 -21.35 39.98 -6.71
N ASP A 323 -20.60 40.96 -6.19
CA ASP A 323 -20.46 42.28 -6.80
C ASP A 323 -19.74 42.22 -8.14
N ALA A 324 -18.70 41.37 -8.26
CA ALA A 324 -17.99 41.16 -9.52
C ALA A 324 -18.92 40.59 -10.60
N ILE A 325 -19.75 39.61 -10.26
CA ILE A 325 -20.69 38.97 -11.18
C ILE A 325 -21.81 39.93 -11.57
N THR A 326 -22.41 40.62 -10.61
CA THR A 326 -23.49 41.58 -10.86
C THR A 326 -22.99 42.76 -11.69
N GLY A 327 -21.77 43.25 -11.42
CA GLY A 327 -21.12 44.29 -12.21
C GLY A 327 -20.71 43.84 -13.63
N ALA A 328 -20.55 42.54 -13.87
CA ALA A 328 -20.15 42.00 -15.17
C ALA A 328 -21.25 42.05 -16.25
N HIS A 329 -22.49 42.43 -15.88
CA HIS A 329 -23.52 42.80 -16.86
C HIS A 329 -23.09 43.98 -17.76
N SER A 330 -22.01 44.69 -17.42
CA SER A 330 -21.34 45.71 -18.25
C SER A 330 -20.49 45.17 -19.42
N ARG A 331 -20.33 43.83 -19.56
CA ARG A 331 -19.51 43.12 -20.59
C ARG A 331 -18.00 43.35 -20.55
N ASP A 332 -17.44 43.94 -19.48
CA ASP A 332 -15.99 44.10 -19.35
C ASP A 332 -15.32 42.83 -18.78
N HIS A 333 -14.89 41.95 -19.70
CA HIS A 333 -14.17 40.71 -19.37
C HIS A 333 -12.79 40.97 -18.74
N TYR A 334 -12.17 42.13 -18.95
CA TYR A 334 -10.89 42.48 -18.34
C TYR A 334 -11.06 42.73 -16.84
N ILE A 335 -12.02 43.56 -16.46
CA ILE A 335 -12.31 43.86 -15.05
C ILE A 335 -12.76 42.60 -14.31
N LEU A 336 -13.68 41.84 -14.92
CA LEU A 336 -14.17 40.59 -14.34
C LEU A 336 -13.03 39.57 -14.17
N GLY A 337 -12.23 39.35 -15.22
CA GLY A 337 -11.07 38.45 -15.18
C GLY A 337 -10.08 38.83 -14.08
N GLY A 338 -9.76 40.12 -13.96
CA GLY A 338 -8.87 40.62 -12.92
C GLY A 338 -9.40 40.33 -11.51
N LYS A 339 -10.68 40.59 -11.24
CA LYS A 339 -11.31 40.30 -9.95
C LYS A 339 -11.34 38.82 -9.61
N LEU A 340 -11.68 37.95 -10.58
CA LEU A 340 -11.70 36.49 -10.36
C LEU A 340 -10.29 35.94 -10.09
N ALA A 341 -9.27 36.47 -10.77
CA ALA A 341 -7.87 36.11 -10.52
C ALA A 341 -7.43 36.52 -9.11
N ASP A 342 -7.78 37.73 -8.66
CA ASP A 342 -7.44 38.20 -7.31
C ASP A 342 -8.15 37.37 -6.23
N LEU A 343 -9.45 37.08 -6.41
CA LEU A 343 -10.22 36.22 -5.48
C LEU A 343 -9.69 34.79 -5.41
N THR A 344 -9.12 34.27 -6.50
CA THR A 344 -8.52 32.93 -6.55
C THR A 344 -7.36 32.76 -5.58
N LEU A 345 -6.67 33.86 -5.24
CA LEU A 345 -5.59 33.85 -4.25
C LEU A 345 -6.11 33.93 -2.80
N LEU A 346 -7.42 34.11 -2.60
CA LEU A 346 -8.02 34.41 -1.30
C LEU A 346 -9.08 33.39 -0.85
N THR A 347 -9.63 32.59 -1.77
CA THR A 347 -10.68 31.61 -1.44
C THR A 347 -10.77 30.45 -2.45
N GLU A 348 -11.21 29.29 -1.98
CA GLU A 348 -11.57 28.15 -2.84
C GLU A 348 -12.77 28.47 -3.74
N PHE A 349 -13.66 29.34 -3.28
CA PHE A 349 -14.94 29.65 -3.93
C PHE A 349 -14.85 30.83 -4.90
N SER A 350 -13.68 31.07 -5.51
CA SER A 350 -13.41 32.23 -6.36
C SER A 350 -14.15 32.24 -7.70
N LEU A 351 -14.74 31.11 -8.11
CA LEU A 351 -15.52 30.99 -9.34
C LEU A 351 -17.00 30.75 -9.02
N PRO A 352 -17.94 31.40 -9.73
CA PRO A 352 -19.36 31.19 -9.52
C PRO A 352 -19.83 29.78 -9.91
N ALA A 353 -20.70 29.22 -9.08
CA ALA A 353 -21.37 27.94 -9.33
C ALA A 353 -22.85 28.17 -9.71
N THR A 354 -23.12 29.01 -10.72
CA THR A 354 -24.50 29.29 -11.19
C THR A 354 -24.64 29.03 -12.70
N PRO A 355 -25.72 28.37 -13.15
CA PRO A 355 -26.01 28.21 -14.58
C PRO A 355 -26.09 29.52 -15.37
N MET A 356 -26.41 30.63 -14.69
CA MET A 356 -26.46 31.96 -15.30
C MET A 356 -25.08 32.54 -15.64
N PHE A 357 -24.00 31.83 -15.29
CA PHE A 357 -22.63 32.23 -15.55
C PHE A 357 -21.84 31.04 -16.15
N PRO A 358 -21.93 30.82 -17.47
CA PRO A 358 -21.26 29.69 -18.13
C PRO A 358 -19.73 29.86 -18.09
N LEU A 359 -19.07 29.20 -17.13
CA LEU A 359 -17.61 29.29 -16.93
C LEU A 359 -16.82 28.93 -18.19
N SER A 360 -17.30 27.96 -18.97
CA SER A 360 -16.66 27.52 -20.22
C SER A 360 -16.60 28.57 -21.32
N GLU A 361 -17.50 29.56 -21.27
CA GLU A 361 -17.50 30.67 -22.23
C GLU A 361 -16.84 31.91 -21.64
N ILE A 362 -17.08 32.19 -20.35
CA ILE A 362 -16.67 33.44 -19.72
C ILE A 362 -15.19 33.41 -19.35
N ILE A 363 -14.68 32.30 -18.79
CA ILE A 363 -13.28 32.26 -18.35
C ILE A 363 -12.30 32.43 -19.51
N PRO A 364 -12.44 31.75 -20.67
CA PRO A 364 -11.56 31.99 -21.81
C PRO A 364 -11.54 33.46 -22.26
N ARG A 365 -12.70 34.12 -22.31
CA ARG A 365 -12.80 35.56 -22.68
C ARG A 365 -12.11 36.47 -21.67
N CYS A 366 -12.25 36.18 -20.37
CA CYS A 366 -11.54 36.89 -19.32
C CYS A 366 -10.01 36.73 -19.45
N VAL A 367 -9.54 35.51 -19.70
CA VAL A 367 -8.12 35.19 -19.91
C VAL A 367 -7.58 35.91 -21.15
N GLU A 368 -8.31 35.89 -22.26
CA GLU A 368 -7.96 36.62 -23.49
C GLU A 368 -7.90 38.14 -23.26
N ALA A 369 -8.90 38.71 -22.58
CA ALA A 369 -8.95 40.14 -22.28
C ALA A 369 -7.79 40.61 -21.39
N LEU A 370 -7.39 39.80 -20.41
CA LEU A 370 -6.21 40.05 -19.58
C LEU A 370 -4.92 39.98 -20.42
N ARG A 371 -4.76 38.94 -21.25
CA ARG A 371 -3.59 38.78 -22.13
C ARG A 371 -3.47 39.91 -23.15
N ALA A 372 -4.58 40.42 -23.68
CA ALA A 372 -4.62 41.49 -24.66
C ALA A 372 -4.04 42.83 -24.15
N ARG A 373 -4.01 43.05 -22.83
CA ARG A 373 -3.34 44.23 -22.24
C ARG A 373 -1.81 44.14 -22.34
N GLY A 374 -1.26 42.94 -22.40
CA GLY A 374 0.17 42.70 -22.59
C GLY A 374 1.08 43.04 -21.40
N THR A 375 0.54 43.46 -20.25
CA THR A 375 1.36 43.70 -19.05
C THR A 375 1.72 42.38 -18.36
N VAL A 376 2.87 42.36 -17.67
CA VAL A 376 3.29 41.17 -16.90
C VAL A 376 2.28 40.83 -15.80
N ALA A 377 1.73 41.85 -15.13
CA ALA A 377 0.74 41.68 -14.08
C ALA A 377 -0.56 41.06 -14.61
N ASP A 378 -1.09 41.58 -15.72
CA ASP A 378 -2.33 41.05 -16.32
C ASP A 378 -2.13 39.63 -16.87
N THR A 379 -0.97 39.37 -17.48
CA THR A 379 -0.60 38.02 -17.95
C THR A 379 -0.57 37.03 -16.77
N ASN A 380 0.04 37.41 -15.64
CA ASN A 380 0.08 36.56 -14.46
C ASN A 380 -1.33 36.27 -13.92
N LYS A 381 -2.21 37.28 -13.89
CA LYS A 381 -3.63 37.10 -13.50
C LYS A 381 -4.36 36.16 -14.45
N ALA A 382 -4.12 36.28 -15.75
CA ALA A 382 -4.72 35.41 -16.77
C ALA A 382 -4.36 33.93 -16.51
N ASP A 383 -3.10 33.68 -16.18
CA ASP A 383 -2.62 32.32 -15.96
C ASP A 383 -3.06 31.72 -14.61
N ILE A 384 -3.19 32.53 -13.55
CA ILE A 384 -3.81 32.12 -12.29
C ILE A 384 -5.26 31.69 -12.53
N LEU A 385 -6.02 32.50 -13.27
CA LEU A 385 -7.43 32.22 -13.58
C LEU A 385 -7.58 30.98 -14.45
N GLU A 386 -6.73 30.82 -15.46
CA GLU A 386 -6.70 29.64 -16.32
C GLU A 386 -6.36 28.37 -15.51
N MET A 387 -5.38 28.41 -14.60
CA MET A 387 -5.08 27.29 -13.70
C MET A 387 -6.27 26.92 -12.81
N LYS A 388 -6.96 27.91 -12.21
CA LYS A 388 -8.17 27.64 -11.41
C LYS A 388 -9.26 26.94 -12.23
N TYR A 389 -9.40 27.34 -13.49
CA TYR A 389 -10.36 26.72 -14.40
C TYR A 389 -9.96 25.29 -14.78
N LEU A 390 -8.68 25.03 -15.04
CA LEU A 390 -8.19 23.66 -15.28
C LEU A 390 -8.39 22.75 -14.04
N ILE A 391 -8.19 23.28 -12.83
CA ILE A 391 -8.52 22.59 -11.57
C ILE A 391 -10.01 22.22 -11.53
N ARG A 392 -10.89 23.15 -11.93
CA ARG A 392 -12.34 22.90 -11.97
C ARG A 392 -12.73 21.80 -12.98
N LEU A 393 -11.98 21.69 -14.07
CA LEU A 393 -12.13 20.66 -15.10
C LEU A 393 -11.43 19.33 -14.74
N GLN A 394 -10.61 19.32 -13.67
CA GLN A 394 -9.75 18.20 -13.29
C GLN A 394 -8.75 17.80 -14.39
N ASP A 395 -8.29 18.76 -15.21
CA ASP A 395 -7.27 18.53 -16.24
C ASP A 395 -5.86 18.62 -15.64
N TRP A 396 -5.40 17.50 -15.07
CA TRP A 396 -4.12 17.43 -14.36
C TRP A 396 -2.89 17.63 -15.26
N ASP A 397 -2.95 17.16 -16.50
CA ASP A 397 -1.86 17.33 -17.46
C ASP A 397 -1.77 18.80 -17.91
N GLY A 398 -2.92 19.43 -18.16
CA GLY A 398 -3.03 20.87 -18.41
C GLY A 398 -2.47 21.70 -17.25
N ILE A 399 -2.86 21.39 -16.01
CA ILE A 399 -2.34 22.08 -14.80
C ILE A 399 -0.83 21.95 -14.73
N LYS A 400 -0.28 20.73 -14.91
CA LYS A 400 1.16 20.50 -14.83
C LYS A 400 1.92 21.29 -15.88
N SER A 401 1.47 21.25 -17.13
CA SER A 401 2.10 22.00 -18.23
C SER A 401 2.06 23.50 -17.96
N LYS A 402 0.89 24.00 -17.52
CA LYS A 402 0.69 25.42 -17.23
C LYS A 402 1.53 25.91 -16.06
N ALA A 403 1.57 25.13 -14.98
CA ALA A 403 2.37 25.44 -13.81
C ALA A 403 3.87 25.49 -14.13
N GLN A 404 4.39 24.56 -14.95
CA GLN A 404 5.78 24.58 -15.39
C GLN A 404 6.11 25.84 -16.19
N GLN A 405 5.25 26.23 -17.14
CA GLN A 405 5.41 27.46 -17.90
C GLN A 405 5.34 28.70 -16.99
N PHE A 406 4.46 28.70 -15.99
CA PHE A 406 4.32 29.82 -15.07
C PHE A 406 5.55 29.96 -14.15
N LEU A 407 6.01 28.86 -13.56
CA LEU A 407 7.15 28.84 -12.64
C LEU A 407 8.47 29.20 -13.32
N SER A 408 8.63 28.95 -14.63
CA SER A 408 9.86 29.32 -15.34
C SER A 408 10.05 30.83 -15.46
N ARG A 409 8.97 31.62 -15.44
CA ARG A 409 9.00 33.10 -15.46
C ARG A 409 8.73 33.73 -14.10
N ASN A 410 8.03 33.03 -13.21
CA ASN A 410 7.68 33.48 -11.87
C ASN A 410 7.87 32.34 -10.86
N PRO A 411 9.12 32.11 -10.40
CA PRO A 411 9.45 31.00 -9.52
C PRO A 411 8.89 31.17 -8.10
N ASP A 412 8.38 32.36 -7.75
CA ASP A 412 7.90 32.73 -6.42
C ASP A 412 6.37 32.84 -6.40
N SER A 413 5.68 31.76 -6.78
CA SER A 413 4.22 31.71 -6.91
C SER A 413 3.60 30.63 -6.03
N ALA A 414 3.14 31.02 -4.84
CA ALA A 414 2.50 30.11 -3.89
C ALA A 414 1.26 29.40 -4.48
N TYR A 415 0.42 30.12 -5.25
CA TYR A 415 -0.76 29.53 -5.89
C TYR A 415 -0.41 28.45 -6.92
N THR A 416 0.65 28.67 -7.70
CA THR A 416 1.08 27.68 -8.70
C THR A 416 1.58 26.40 -8.03
N PHE A 417 2.33 26.53 -6.94
CA PHE A 417 2.72 25.39 -6.12
C PHE A 417 1.51 24.71 -5.50
N TYR A 418 0.55 25.47 -4.96
CA TYR A 418 -0.69 24.93 -4.41
C TYR A 418 -1.47 24.10 -5.44
N ALA A 419 -1.63 24.60 -6.67
CA ALA A 419 -2.29 23.89 -7.76
C ALA A 419 -1.63 22.53 -8.06
N LEU A 420 -0.29 22.45 -8.00
CA LEU A 420 0.45 21.20 -8.18
C LEU A 420 0.22 20.19 -7.05
N THR A 421 -0.14 20.64 -5.84
CA THR A 421 -0.44 19.75 -4.70
C THR A 421 -1.80 19.05 -4.81
N LEU A 422 -2.70 19.54 -5.66
CA LEU A 422 -4.07 19.03 -5.75
C LEU A 422 -4.17 17.67 -6.43
N ARG A 423 -3.08 17.23 -7.08
CA ARG A 423 -2.95 15.85 -7.54
C ARG A 423 -2.73 14.92 -6.33
N PRO A 424 -3.56 13.87 -6.14
CA PRO A 424 -3.40 12.95 -5.02
C PRO A 424 -2.07 12.18 -5.02
N GLY A 425 -1.55 11.90 -3.82
CA GLY A 425 -0.61 10.79 -3.54
C GLY A 425 0.73 10.81 -4.26
N SER A 426 1.39 11.98 -4.38
CA SER A 426 2.70 12.04 -5.04
C SER A 426 3.77 12.77 -4.23
N GLU A 427 4.99 12.25 -4.27
CA GLU A 427 6.20 12.93 -3.80
C GLU A 427 6.33 14.35 -4.40
N ASP A 428 5.96 14.50 -5.68
CA ASP A 428 5.95 15.79 -6.36
C ASP A 428 4.98 16.79 -5.72
N GLY A 429 3.82 16.32 -5.27
CA GLY A 429 2.86 17.13 -4.53
C GLY A 429 3.44 17.64 -3.21
N LEU A 430 4.12 16.78 -2.44
CA LEU A 430 4.75 17.19 -1.18
C LEU A 430 5.88 18.19 -1.43
N ARG A 431 6.73 17.96 -2.45
CA ARG A 431 7.74 18.93 -2.88
C ARG A 431 7.12 20.27 -3.24
N ALA A 432 6.03 20.26 -3.99
CA ALA A 432 5.32 21.48 -4.36
C ALA A 432 4.77 22.22 -3.12
N ALA A 433 4.13 21.51 -2.19
CA ALA A 433 3.61 22.09 -0.95
C ALA A 433 4.72 22.78 -0.15
N LYS A 434 5.83 22.07 0.10
CA LYS A 434 6.98 22.59 0.86
C LYS A 434 7.70 23.74 0.14
N LYS A 435 7.74 23.75 -1.20
CA LYS A 435 8.28 24.89 -1.97
C LYS A 435 7.36 26.10 -1.92
N GLY A 436 6.05 25.90 -2.03
CA GLY A 436 5.06 26.97 -1.89
C GLY A 436 5.13 27.65 -0.53
N LEU A 437 5.37 26.91 0.55
CA LEU A 437 5.55 27.47 1.90
C LEU A 437 6.80 28.35 2.05
N LYS A 438 7.78 28.25 1.13
CA LYS A 438 8.99 29.08 1.10
C LYS A 438 8.86 30.31 0.21
N CYS A 439 7.71 30.51 -0.44
CA CYS A 439 7.46 31.72 -1.24
C CYS A 439 7.44 32.97 -0.35
N LYS A 440 7.79 34.13 -0.92
CA LYS A 440 7.82 35.40 -0.18
C LYS A 440 6.44 35.74 0.37
N GLU A 441 6.41 36.40 1.53
CA GLU A 441 5.17 36.76 2.25
C GLU A 441 4.20 37.58 1.39
N ASN A 442 4.72 38.50 0.56
CA ASN A 442 3.89 39.31 -0.33
C ASN A 442 3.22 38.52 -1.47
N ASN A 443 3.69 37.30 -1.76
CA ASN A 443 3.16 36.40 -2.77
C ASN A 443 2.38 35.22 -2.15
N THR A 444 2.28 35.17 -0.82
CA THR A 444 1.65 34.09 -0.07
C THR A 444 0.61 34.67 0.86
N THR A 445 -0.65 34.71 0.40
CA THR A 445 -1.77 35.14 1.25
C THR A 445 -1.93 34.17 2.44
N PRO A 446 -2.51 34.61 3.58
CA PRO A 446 -2.80 33.71 4.70
C PRO A 446 -3.63 32.49 4.27
N TYR A 447 -4.56 32.69 3.34
CA TYR A 447 -5.34 31.63 2.73
C TYR A 447 -4.46 30.57 2.06
N LEU A 448 -3.56 30.98 1.15
CA LEU A 448 -2.67 30.05 0.45
C LEU A 448 -1.68 29.38 1.38
N TYR A 449 -1.18 30.09 2.39
CA TYR A 449 -0.29 29.54 3.40
C TYR A 449 -0.93 28.34 4.10
N PHE A 450 -2.15 28.50 4.64
CA PHE A 450 -2.82 27.40 5.35
C PHE A 450 -3.25 26.27 4.41
N GLN A 451 -3.60 26.56 3.15
CA GLN A 451 -3.85 25.51 2.17
C GLN A 451 -2.60 24.69 1.86
N LEU A 452 -1.47 25.34 1.61
CA LEU A 452 -0.19 24.67 1.37
C LEU A 452 0.27 23.86 2.60
N LEU A 453 0.11 24.42 3.81
CA LEU A 453 0.48 23.75 5.05
C LEU A 453 -0.38 22.50 5.29
N ARG A 454 -1.70 22.60 5.11
CA ARG A 454 -2.60 21.45 5.15
C ARG A 454 -2.17 20.37 4.15
N ARG A 455 -1.91 20.75 2.90
CA ARG A 455 -1.51 19.81 1.85
C ARG A 455 -0.16 19.15 2.16
N ALA A 456 0.78 19.88 2.75
CA ALA A 456 2.05 19.32 3.21
C ALA A 456 1.85 18.23 4.28
N ILE A 457 0.97 18.47 5.26
CA ILE A 457 0.63 17.50 6.32
C ILE A 457 0.01 16.25 5.72
N GLU A 458 -1.05 16.40 4.91
CA GLU A 458 -1.78 15.26 4.33
C GLU A 458 -0.89 14.41 3.42
N LEU A 459 -0.14 15.04 2.52
CA LEU A 459 0.73 14.33 1.58
C LEU A 459 1.89 13.63 2.30
N ALA A 460 2.49 14.26 3.32
CA ALA A 460 3.53 13.63 4.10
C ALA A 460 2.99 12.46 4.95
N ALA A 461 1.82 12.62 5.58
CA ALA A 461 1.21 11.54 6.34
C ALA A 461 0.85 10.34 5.44
N ASP A 462 0.24 10.59 4.28
CA ASP A 462 -0.09 9.56 3.30
C ASP A 462 1.17 8.86 2.77
N LEU A 463 2.23 9.59 2.41
CA LEU A 463 3.50 9.02 1.98
C LEU A 463 4.14 8.18 3.10
N GLY A 464 4.15 8.67 4.33
CA GLY A 464 4.67 7.91 5.47
C GLY A 464 3.94 6.59 5.66
N VAL A 465 2.61 6.58 5.60
CA VAL A 465 1.79 5.37 5.68
C VAL A 465 2.07 4.39 4.52
N CYS A 466 2.24 4.91 3.30
CA CYS A 466 2.52 4.08 2.14
C CYS A 466 3.93 3.46 2.20
N TYR A 467 4.94 4.19 2.66
CA TYR A 467 6.33 3.74 2.61
C TYR A 467 6.63 2.56 3.55
N PHE A 468 5.81 2.35 4.58
CA PHE A 468 5.89 1.12 5.40
C PHE A 468 5.59 -0.18 4.63
N GLN A 469 5.01 -0.08 3.43
CA GLN A 469 4.73 -1.21 2.55
C GLN A 469 5.68 -1.28 1.34
N GLU A 470 6.56 -0.31 1.21
CA GLU A 470 7.47 -0.18 0.07
C GLU A 470 8.82 -0.82 0.38
N TYR A 471 9.41 -1.40 -0.67
CA TYR A 471 10.76 -1.95 -0.62
C TYR A 471 11.66 -1.20 -1.60
N ASP A 472 12.91 -0.97 -1.20
CA ASP A 472 13.92 -0.38 -2.06
C ASP A 472 14.39 -1.38 -3.15
N GLN A 473 15.25 -0.90 -4.05
CA GLN A 473 15.80 -1.72 -5.14
C GLN A 473 16.61 -2.94 -4.68
N HIS A 474 16.98 -3.00 -3.39
CA HIS A 474 17.70 -4.11 -2.76
C HIS A 474 16.79 -4.97 -1.88
N GLY A 475 15.47 -4.75 -1.91
CA GLY A 475 14.49 -5.52 -1.14
C GLY A 475 14.44 -5.17 0.35
N ARG A 476 14.92 -3.99 0.76
CA ARG A 476 14.74 -3.51 2.15
C ARG A 476 13.48 -2.68 2.28
N MET A 477 12.74 -2.90 3.36
CA MET A 477 11.58 -2.08 3.70
C MET A 477 12.00 -0.62 3.95
N MET A 478 11.25 0.34 3.40
CA MET A 478 11.54 1.79 3.45
C MET A 478 10.98 2.45 4.72
N TRP A 479 11.16 1.81 5.88
CA TRP A 479 10.58 2.26 7.14
C TRP A 479 11.26 3.53 7.70
N GLU A 480 12.54 3.76 7.40
CA GLU A 480 13.24 4.99 7.79
C GLU A 480 12.65 6.21 7.06
N GLU A 481 12.48 6.08 5.74
CA GLU A 481 11.85 7.12 4.91
C GLU A 481 10.40 7.38 5.33
N ALA A 482 9.67 6.32 5.68
CA ALA A 482 8.33 6.43 6.22
C ALA A 482 8.27 7.28 7.50
N ILE A 483 9.18 7.04 8.45
CA ILE A 483 9.28 7.84 9.69
C ILE A 483 9.58 9.30 9.37
N ALA A 484 10.50 9.59 8.46
CA ALA A 484 10.86 10.95 8.09
C ALA A 484 9.64 11.73 7.57
N PHE A 485 8.80 11.10 6.76
CA PHE A 485 7.56 11.71 6.29
C PHE A 485 6.55 11.94 7.43
N LEU A 486 6.33 10.95 8.32
CA LEU A 486 5.43 11.10 9.46
C LEU A 486 5.89 12.19 10.45
N MET A 487 7.20 12.31 10.68
CA MET A 487 7.80 13.39 11.48
C MET A 487 7.50 14.76 10.86
N SER A 488 7.69 14.89 9.55
CA SER A 488 7.39 16.13 8.83
C SER A 488 5.91 16.51 8.94
N ALA A 489 5.01 15.54 8.80
CA ALA A 489 3.58 15.75 8.95
C ALA A 489 3.20 16.16 10.38
N LEU A 490 3.80 15.52 11.39
CA LEU A 490 3.56 15.84 12.79
C LEU A 490 4.00 17.27 13.12
N GLU A 491 5.18 17.70 12.67
CA GLU A 491 5.67 19.04 12.95
C GLU A 491 4.82 20.12 12.27
N ASP A 492 4.54 19.96 10.97
CA ASP A 492 3.65 20.87 10.24
C ASP A 492 2.26 20.95 10.88
N SER A 493 1.74 19.84 11.40
CA SER A 493 0.43 19.81 12.07
C SER A 493 0.40 20.66 13.34
N LYS A 494 1.49 20.70 14.11
CA LYS A 494 1.60 21.57 15.29
C LYS A 494 1.58 23.04 14.87
N THR A 495 2.37 23.39 13.84
CA THR A 495 2.37 24.74 13.26
C THR A 495 0.98 25.16 12.80
N PHE A 496 0.27 24.28 12.10
CA PHE A 496 -1.10 24.57 11.65
C PHE A 496 -2.04 24.79 12.83
N ILE A 497 -2.04 23.90 13.82
CA ILE A 497 -2.89 23.98 15.01
C ILE A 497 -2.63 25.27 15.80
N GLU A 498 -1.38 25.74 15.85
CA GLU A 498 -0.99 26.95 16.54
C GLU A 498 -1.40 28.23 15.80
N GLN A 499 -1.21 28.27 14.47
CA GLN A 499 -1.30 29.51 13.70
C GLN A 499 -2.63 29.69 12.95
N ALA A 500 -3.30 28.59 12.58
CA ALA A 500 -4.52 28.65 11.78
C ALA A 500 -5.69 29.26 12.55
N PRO A 501 -6.65 29.91 11.85
CA PRO A 501 -7.87 30.38 12.47
C PRO A 501 -8.60 29.24 13.22
N PRO A 502 -9.20 29.52 14.39
CA PRO A 502 -9.95 28.51 15.15
C PRO A 502 -11.15 27.95 14.37
N ASP A 503 -11.68 28.73 13.41
CA ASP A 503 -12.79 28.37 12.54
C ASP A 503 -12.33 27.89 11.14
N ASN A 504 -11.05 27.53 10.98
CA ASN A 504 -10.57 26.94 9.74
C ASN A 504 -11.28 25.60 9.48
N PRO A 505 -11.88 25.36 8.30
CA PRO A 505 -12.67 24.16 8.03
C PRO A 505 -11.86 22.86 8.14
N TYR A 506 -10.52 22.92 8.06
CA TYR A 506 -9.65 21.76 8.14
C TYR A 506 -9.04 21.54 9.54
N MET A 507 -9.35 22.40 10.52
CA MET A 507 -8.81 22.29 11.88
C MET A 507 -9.08 20.90 12.49
N MET A 508 -10.30 20.38 12.36
CA MET A 508 -10.66 19.04 12.85
C MET A 508 -9.81 17.94 12.20
N ALA A 509 -9.69 17.95 10.86
CA ALA A 509 -8.93 16.95 10.13
C ALA A 509 -7.44 16.94 10.55
N ILE A 510 -6.84 18.13 10.72
CA ILE A 510 -5.47 18.26 11.18
C ILE A 510 -5.30 17.83 12.64
N LEU A 511 -6.28 18.10 13.50
CA LEU A 511 -6.28 17.61 14.89
C LEU A 511 -6.33 16.08 14.96
N HIS A 512 -7.15 15.42 14.12
CA HIS A 512 -7.17 13.96 14.05
C HIS A 512 -5.81 13.38 13.63
N TRP A 513 -5.18 13.95 12.60
CA TRP A 513 -3.82 13.59 12.21
C TRP A 513 -2.83 13.81 13.35
N ASN A 514 -2.84 14.98 13.99
CA ASN A 514 -1.91 15.30 15.07
C ASN A 514 -1.99 14.29 16.23
N ILE A 515 -3.21 13.90 16.64
CA ILE A 515 -3.42 12.92 17.72
C ILE A 515 -2.83 11.57 17.33
N VAL A 516 -3.23 11.03 16.16
CA VAL A 516 -2.80 9.70 15.70
C VAL A 516 -1.28 9.65 15.46
N LEU A 517 -0.72 10.69 14.83
CA LEU A 517 0.71 10.81 14.61
C LEU A 517 1.47 10.93 15.94
N THR A 518 0.99 11.72 16.90
CA THR A 518 1.63 11.83 18.22
C THR A 518 1.70 10.46 18.91
N ILE A 519 0.59 9.71 18.95
CA ILE A 519 0.56 8.38 19.57
C ILE A 519 1.52 7.42 18.84
N THR A 520 1.50 7.42 17.51
CA THR A 520 2.38 6.58 16.69
C THR A 520 3.86 6.93 16.90
N MET A 521 4.19 8.22 16.99
CA MET A 521 5.58 8.66 17.17
C MET A 521 6.13 8.36 18.57
N GLU A 522 5.31 8.51 19.61
CA GLU A 522 5.68 8.17 21.00
C GLU A 522 5.77 6.65 21.22
N GLY A 523 4.91 5.88 20.54
CA GLY A 523 4.91 4.42 20.53
C GLY A 523 4.89 3.80 21.94
N PRO A 524 5.94 3.08 22.37
CA PRO A 524 6.02 2.51 23.71
C PRO A 524 5.85 3.53 24.84
N ASN A 525 6.20 4.80 24.60
CA ASN A 525 6.09 5.88 25.58
C ASN A 525 4.69 6.53 25.61
N ALA A 526 3.81 6.18 24.66
CA ALA A 526 2.45 6.69 24.64
C ALA A 526 1.64 6.08 25.81
N ASP A 527 0.88 6.93 26.50
CA ASP A 527 0.01 6.53 27.60
C ASP A 527 -1.44 7.00 27.39
N LEU A 528 -2.35 6.48 28.21
CA LEU A 528 -3.77 6.81 28.14
C LEU A 528 -4.01 8.32 28.37
N LYS A 529 -3.19 9.02 29.16
CA LYS A 529 -3.35 10.47 29.36
C LYS A 529 -3.00 11.25 28.10
N MET A 530 -2.01 10.83 27.31
CA MET A 530 -1.72 11.42 26.01
C MET A 530 -2.90 11.23 25.05
N VAL A 531 -3.53 10.06 25.08
CA VAL A 531 -4.71 9.71 24.27
C VAL A 531 -5.96 10.47 24.73
N GLU A 532 -6.20 10.58 26.03
CA GLU A 532 -7.38 11.20 26.63
C GLU A 532 -7.29 12.72 26.74
N VAL A 533 -6.12 13.29 27.05
CA VAL A 533 -5.99 14.71 27.40
C VAL A 533 -5.34 15.52 26.26
N GLY A 534 -4.63 14.88 25.32
CA GLY A 534 -3.93 15.58 24.25
C GLY A 534 -2.84 16.53 24.77
N LEU A 535 -2.14 16.11 25.84
CA LEU A 535 -1.39 16.96 26.78
C LEU A 535 -0.33 17.90 26.17
N ARG A 536 0.26 17.60 25.02
CA ARG A 536 1.32 18.45 24.43
C ARG A 536 0.79 19.57 23.52
N SER A 537 -0.46 19.51 23.05
CA SER A 537 -1.00 20.45 22.05
C SER A 537 -2.36 21.08 22.41
N GLY A 538 -3.02 20.62 23.48
CA GLY A 538 -4.40 21.04 23.80
C GLY A 538 -5.41 20.60 22.73
N ALA A 539 -5.05 19.60 21.92
CA ALA A 539 -5.80 19.19 20.73
C ALA A 539 -7.25 18.79 21.02
N ARG A 540 -7.54 18.12 22.15
CA ARG A 540 -8.91 17.71 22.49
C ARG A 540 -9.83 18.90 22.75
N ASN A 541 -9.33 19.92 23.45
CA ASN A 541 -10.10 21.14 23.69
C ASN A 541 -10.34 21.89 22.37
N LYS A 542 -9.32 21.99 21.51
CA LYS A 542 -9.46 22.59 20.18
C LYS A 542 -10.41 21.79 19.28
N LEU A 543 -10.42 20.46 19.40
CA LEU A 543 -11.33 19.59 18.65
C LEU A 543 -12.78 19.88 19.06
N LYS A 544 -13.06 19.92 20.37
CA LYS A 544 -14.38 20.29 20.89
C LYS A 544 -14.83 21.67 20.41
N ILE A 545 -13.95 22.67 20.47
CA ILE A 545 -14.23 24.01 19.94
C ILE A 545 -14.55 23.96 18.43
N SER A 546 -13.80 23.17 17.66
CA SER A 546 -14.00 23.03 16.22
C SER A 546 -15.33 22.31 15.87
N GLU A 547 -15.73 21.33 16.68
CA GLU A 547 -17.04 20.67 16.59
C GLU A 547 -18.18 21.68 16.86
N GLU A 548 -18.09 22.44 17.96
CA GLU A 548 -19.08 23.47 18.31
C GLU A 548 -19.17 24.59 17.25
N ILE A 549 -18.05 25.00 16.66
CA ILE A 549 -18.03 25.92 15.50
C ILE A 549 -18.76 25.28 14.31
N SER A 550 -18.47 24.02 14.00
CA SER A 550 -19.10 23.31 12.88
C SER A 550 -20.61 23.20 13.08
N GLU A 551 -21.06 22.88 14.29
CA GLU A 551 -22.48 22.85 14.68
C GLU A 551 -23.14 24.22 14.52
N HIS A 552 -22.50 25.29 15.00
CA HIS A 552 -23.00 26.66 14.84
C HIS A 552 -23.15 27.06 13.37
N LEU A 553 -22.16 26.71 12.56
CA LEU A 553 -22.15 26.94 11.12
C LEU A 553 -23.06 25.96 10.36
N ARG A 554 -23.71 25.01 11.04
CA ARG A 554 -24.49 23.92 10.42
C ARG A 554 -23.68 23.17 9.35
N SER A 555 -22.38 23.11 9.55
CA SER A 555 -21.44 22.38 8.71
C SER A 555 -21.43 20.92 9.14
N PRO A 556 -21.60 19.95 8.22
CA PRO A 556 -21.50 18.54 8.57
C PRO A 556 -20.10 18.21 9.08
N ILE A 557 -20.02 17.43 10.16
CA ILE A 557 -18.77 16.81 10.60
C ILE A 557 -18.49 15.66 9.63
N LEU A 558 -17.40 15.77 8.88
CA LEU A 558 -17.03 14.74 7.91
C LEU A 558 -16.43 13.52 8.63
N HIS A 559 -17.06 12.36 8.43
CA HIS A 559 -16.51 11.07 8.84
C HIS A 559 -15.44 10.64 7.85
N THR A 560 -14.24 11.22 7.97
CA THR A 560 -13.06 10.89 7.16
C THR A 560 -12.33 9.65 7.69
N GLN A 561 -11.43 9.07 6.89
CA GLN A 561 -10.57 7.96 7.31
C GLN A 561 -9.74 8.29 8.57
N THR A 562 -9.29 9.54 8.70
CA THR A 562 -8.47 10.01 9.82
C THR A 562 -9.30 10.22 11.07
N TYR A 563 -10.51 10.78 10.94
CA TYR A 563 -11.49 10.83 12.02
C TYR A 563 -11.77 9.42 12.57
N ALA A 564 -12.10 8.49 11.68
CA ALA A 564 -12.47 7.14 12.07
C ALA A 564 -11.29 6.37 12.71
N THR A 565 -10.08 6.57 12.19
CA THR A 565 -8.84 6.02 12.78
C THR A 565 -8.56 6.61 14.16
N GLN A 566 -8.66 7.94 14.31
CA GLN A 566 -8.43 8.61 15.59
C GLN A 566 -9.44 8.13 16.64
N LYS A 567 -10.71 8.05 16.26
CA LYS A 567 -11.77 7.53 17.12
C LYS A 567 -11.51 6.09 17.55
N LEU A 568 -11.12 5.22 16.61
CA LEU A 568 -10.78 3.83 16.90
C LEU A 568 -9.64 3.72 17.94
N VAL A 569 -8.57 4.48 17.74
CA VAL A 569 -7.42 4.49 18.66
C VAL A 569 -7.85 4.95 20.04
N VAL A 570 -8.57 6.07 20.15
CA VAL A 570 -9.01 6.59 21.46
C VAL A 570 -9.95 5.63 22.17
N ASP A 571 -10.94 5.08 21.45
CA ASP A 571 -11.97 4.24 22.05
C ASP A 571 -11.41 2.88 22.51
N LEU A 572 -10.41 2.32 21.82
CA LEU A 572 -9.87 1.00 22.13
C LEU A 572 -8.53 0.98 22.86
N TYR A 573 -7.85 2.12 23.05
CA TYR A 573 -6.46 2.15 23.52
C TYR A 573 -6.21 1.32 24.79
N ALA A 574 -7.04 1.53 25.82
CA ALA A 574 -6.87 0.87 27.12
C ALA A 574 -7.10 -0.65 27.04
N GLU A 575 -8.13 -1.08 26.31
CA GLU A 575 -8.43 -2.51 26.14
C GLU A 575 -7.39 -3.19 25.25
N ALA A 576 -6.97 -2.53 24.17
CA ALA A 576 -5.93 -3.02 23.27
C ALA A 576 -4.61 -3.22 24.02
N GLU A 577 -4.19 -2.24 24.82
CA GLU A 577 -3.00 -2.36 25.66
C GLU A 577 -3.12 -3.55 26.63
N LYS A 578 -4.24 -3.68 27.32
CA LYS A 578 -4.47 -4.78 28.26
C LYS A 578 -4.41 -6.15 27.57
N ASP A 579 -5.07 -6.30 26.44
CA ASP A 579 -5.30 -7.60 25.80
C ASP A 579 -4.10 -8.03 24.93
N TRP A 580 -3.34 -7.07 24.38
CA TRP A 580 -2.28 -7.34 23.40
C TRP A 580 -0.86 -6.98 23.82
N ALA A 581 -0.61 -6.33 24.96
CA ALA A 581 0.74 -5.94 25.36
C ALA A 581 1.74 -7.11 25.36
N ALA A 582 1.34 -8.29 25.84
CA ALA A 582 2.19 -9.48 25.83
C ALA A 582 2.49 -9.98 24.40
N GLY A 583 1.50 -9.95 23.51
CA GLY A 583 1.66 -10.32 22.10
C GLY A 583 2.56 -9.34 21.34
N ILE A 584 2.40 -8.04 21.56
CA ILE A 584 3.27 -7.02 20.95
C ILE A 584 4.70 -7.16 21.45
N LYS A 585 4.90 -7.36 22.76
CA LYS A 585 6.24 -7.61 23.33
C LYS A 585 6.90 -8.84 22.71
N LEU A 586 6.15 -9.93 22.54
CA LEU A 586 6.64 -11.14 21.89
C LEU A 586 7.07 -10.88 20.44
N MET A 587 6.32 -10.08 19.69
CA MET A 587 6.68 -9.72 18.32
C MET A 587 7.94 -8.84 18.28
N ASP A 588 8.06 -7.86 19.17
CA ASP A 588 9.25 -7.03 19.31
C ASP A 588 10.52 -7.86 19.60
N GLU A 589 10.40 -8.97 20.34
CA GLU A 589 11.52 -9.87 20.66
C GLU A 589 11.92 -10.79 19.48
N ARG A 590 11.05 -10.96 18.48
CA ARG A 590 11.23 -11.94 17.39
C ARG A 590 11.47 -11.32 16.02
N LEU A 591 10.91 -10.15 15.79
CA LEU A 591 11.09 -9.41 14.55
C LEU A 591 12.48 -8.80 14.50
N ASP A 592 12.97 -8.56 13.28
CA ASP A 592 14.24 -7.86 13.11
C ASP A 592 14.13 -6.46 13.71
N GLU A 593 15.16 -6.01 14.44
CA GLU A 593 15.16 -4.67 15.02
C GLU A 593 15.09 -3.61 13.92
N GLN A 594 13.98 -2.85 13.94
CA GLN A 594 13.76 -1.69 13.08
C GLN A 594 13.57 -0.47 13.98
N ILE A 595 14.67 -0.05 14.60
CA ILE A 595 14.73 1.07 15.51
C ILE A 595 15.71 2.09 14.93
N PRO A 596 15.29 3.36 14.73
CA PRO A 596 16.19 4.39 14.22
C PRO A 596 17.30 4.69 15.24
N PRO A 597 18.53 4.97 14.80
CA PRO A 597 19.60 5.38 15.70
C PRO A 597 19.26 6.72 16.40
N PRO A 598 19.88 7.05 17.55
CA PRO A 598 19.53 8.25 18.31
C PRO A 598 19.65 9.58 17.56
N ASP A 599 20.55 9.67 16.58
CA ASP A 599 20.79 10.84 15.74
C ASP A 599 19.88 10.91 14.50
N PHE A 600 19.06 9.87 14.27
CA PHE A 600 18.18 9.77 13.12
C PHE A 600 17.24 10.96 12.94
N PRO A 601 16.55 11.51 13.98
CA PRO A 601 15.60 12.60 13.78
C PRO A 601 16.20 13.80 13.03
N LYS A 602 17.38 14.24 13.48
CA LYS A 602 18.08 15.38 12.87
C LYS A 602 18.57 15.03 11.46
N LYS A 603 19.14 13.83 11.30
CA LYS A 603 19.66 13.37 10.00
C LYS A 603 18.54 13.22 8.96
N ALA A 604 17.41 12.64 9.34
CA ALA A 604 16.24 12.48 8.50
C ALA A 604 15.65 13.82 8.08
N GLU A 605 15.60 14.80 8.98
CA GLU A 605 15.18 16.17 8.66
C GLU A 605 16.11 16.84 7.64
N ASP A 606 17.44 16.74 7.85
CA ASP A 606 18.45 17.29 6.94
C ASP A 606 18.37 16.63 5.55
N GLU A 607 18.25 15.30 5.49
CA GLU A 607 18.14 14.52 4.25
C GLU A 607 16.83 14.76 3.51
N LEU A 608 15.70 14.78 4.23
CA LEU A 608 14.40 15.11 3.66
C LEU A 608 14.42 16.53 3.09
N THR A 609 15.00 17.48 3.82
CA THR A 609 15.16 18.86 3.34
C THR A 609 16.00 18.93 2.07
N ALA A 610 17.12 18.21 2.01
CA ALA A 610 17.96 18.14 0.82
C ALA A 610 17.19 17.53 -0.36
N TRP A 611 16.45 16.44 -0.15
CA TRP A 611 15.64 15.78 -1.17
C TRP A 611 14.46 16.63 -1.66
N LEU A 612 13.81 17.40 -0.77
CA LEU A 612 12.74 18.34 -1.14
C LEU A 612 13.26 19.46 -2.04
N ASN A 613 14.53 19.85 -1.88
CA ASN A 613 15.19 20.86 -2.70
C ASN A 613 15.69 20.30 -4.05
N ASP A 614 15.94 18.99 -4.15
CA ASP A 614 16.34 18.33 -5.40
C ASP A 614 15.18 18.31 -6.41
N MET A 615 15.49 18.62 -7.67
CA MET A 615 14.58 18.56 -8.81
C MET A 615 14.70 17.23 -9.59
N SER A 616 15.61 16.34 -9.19
CA SER A 616 15.73 15.01 -9.75
C SER A 616 14.54 14.15 -9.31
N LEU A 617 13.92 13.41 -10.25
CA LEU A 617 12.76 12.53 -9.99
C LEU A 617 13.14 11.24 -9.23
N LYS A 618 14.13 11.32 -8.33
CA LYS A 618 14.57 10.18 -7.52
C LYS A 618 13.64 10.00 -6.33
N LYS A 619 13.31 8.74 -6.03
CA LYS A 619 12.60 8.34 -4.81
C LYS A 619 13.43 8.76 -3.60
N PHE A 620 12.79 9.20 -2.53
CA PHE A 620 13.49 9.54 -1.29
C PHE A 620 14.15 8.29 -0.68
N THR A 621 15.38 8.42 -0.17
CA THR A 621 16.13 7.34 0.52
C THR A 621 17.03 7.92 1.60
N CYS A 622 17.07 7.31 2.78
CA CYS A 622 17.93 7.70 3.90
C CYS A 622 19.32 7.06 3.83
N SER A 623 20.39 7.79 4.20
CA SER A 623 21.78 7.31 4.01
C SER A 623 22.29 6.36 5.11
N SER A 624 21.53 6.15 6.20
CA SER A 624 21.79 5.08 7.19
C SER A 624 21.68 3.67 6.57
N ALA A 625 21.13 3.59 5.36
CA ALA A 625 21.07 2.43 4.48
C ALA A 625 22.45 1.95 3.98
N THR A 626 23.29 1.41 4.87
CA THR A 626 24.39 0.54 4.40
C THR A 626 23.82 -0.82 4.00
N PRO A 627 24.12 -1.33 2.79
CA PRO A 627 23.62 -2.64 2.37
C PRO A 627 24.29 -3.73 3.20
N LYS A 628 23.54 -4.43 4.06
CA LYS A 628 23.91 -5.80 4.45
C LYS A 628 23.56 -6.72 3.28
N VAL A 629 24.34 -6.65 2.21
CA VAL A 629 24.25 -7.59 1.09
C VAL A 629 24.69 -8.95 1.64
N ASN A 630 23.75 -9.90 1.71
CA ASN A 630 24.10 -11.29 1.93
C ASN A 630 24.71 -11.83 0.63
N VAL A 631 26.02 -12.07 0.66
CA VAL A 631 26.86 -12.47 -0.48
C VAL A 631 26.44 -13.82 -1.10
N LYS A 632 25.45 -14.51 -0.54
CA LYS A 632 24.96 -15.82 -1.03
C LYS A 632 23.98 -15.76 -2.22
N ASP A 633 23.44 -14.59 -2.60
CA ASP A 633 22.45 -14.47 -3.70
C ASP A 633 23.04 -14.49 -5.13
N LEU A 634 24.34 -14.73 -5.29
CA LEU A 634 25.08 -14.51 -6.54
C LEU A 634 24.97 -15.60 -7.61
N TRP A 635 24.10 -16.62 -7.48
CA TRP A 635 24.12 -17.77 -8.39
C TRP A 635 22.89 -18.00 -9.28
N TYR A 636 21.81 -17.20 -9.16
CA TYR A 636 20.66 -17.27 -10.07
C TYR A 636 20.40 -15.95 -10.80
N LYS A 637 20.27 -16.03 -12.13
CA LYS A 637 19.66 -14.92 -12.89
C LYS A 637 18.18 -14.87 -12.51
N GLN A 638 17.71 -13.72 -12.06
CA GLN A 638 16.32 -13.49 -11.65
C GLN A 638 15.49 -12.94 -12.82
N CYS A 639 14.17 -13.18 -12.78
CA CYS A 639 13.24 -12.53 -13.67
C CYS A 639 13.28 -11.01 -13.47
N SER A 640 13.37 -10.25 -14.56
CA SER A 640 13.39 -8.78 -14.54
C SER A 640 12.08 -8.15 -14.06
N TRP A 641 10.99 -8.93 -13.99
CA TRP A 641 9.70 -8.48 -13.45
C TRP A 641 9.50 -8.97 -12.02
N CYS A 642 9.18 -10.25 -11.85
CA CYS A 642 8.77 -10.83 -10.57
C CYS A 642 9.93 -11.25 -9.67
N ARG A 643 11.18 -11.01 -10.09
CA ARG A 643 12.41 -11.35 -9.34
C ARG A 643 12.62 -12.83 -9.01
N ASN A 644 11.71 -13.71 -9.44
CA ASN A 644 11.87 -15.15 -9.25
C ASN A 644 13.15 -15.69 -9.92
N PRO A 645 13.96 -16.50 -9.22
CA PRO A 645 15.10 -17.18 -9.81
C PRO A 645 14.65 -18.29 -10.76
N SER A 646 15.35 -18.47 -11.89
CA SER A 646 15.18 -19.65 -12.75
C SER A 646 16.43 -19.94 -13.58
N ALA A 647 16.67 -21.22 -13.82
CA ALA A 647 17.74 -21.70 -14.68
C ALA A 647 17.50 -21.42 -16.18
N VAL A 648 16.23 -21.21 -16.57
CA VAL A 648 15.76 -21.23 -17.97
C VAL A 648 14.92 -19.98 -18.31
N LEU A 649 15.31 -18.81 -17.79
CA LEU A 649 14.64 -17.56 -18.14
C LEU A 649 14.74 -17.25 -19.64
N ARG A 650 13.61 -16.87 -20.22
CA ARG A 650 13.51 -16.39 -21.61
C ARG A 650 14.14 -15.02 -21.70
N LYS A 651 15.02 -14.80 -22.67
CA LYS A 651 15.53 -13.46 -22.95
C LYS A 651 14.46 -12.64 -23.65
N CYS A 652 14.47 -11.32 -23.42
CA CYS A 652 13.74 -10.38 -24.26
C CYS A 652 14.17 -10.57 -25.72
N SER A 653 13.22 -10.80 -26.62
CA SER A 653 13.50 -11.01 -28.06
C SER A 653 14.03 -9.76 -28.76
N GLY A 654 13.93 -8.59 -28.12
CA GLY A 654 14.48 -7.34 -28.61
C GLY A 654 15.92 -7.12 -28.12
N CYS A 655 16.08 -6.76 -26.85
CA CYS A 655 17.38 -6.32 -26.31
C CYS A 655 18.24 -7.42 -25.68
N GLU A 656 17.71 -8.64 -25.52
CA GLU A 656 18.33 -9.79 -24.85
C GLU A 656 18.82 -9.61 -23.39
N SER A 657 18.78 -8.39 -22.86
CA SER A 657 19.30 -8.05 -21.52
C SER A 657 18.34 -8.45 -20.41
N ALA A 658 17.05 -8.14 -20.60
CA ALA A 658 16.00 -8.53 -19.66
C ALA A 658 15.61 -10.00 -19.85
N ARG A 659 15.20 -10.62 -18.74
CA ARG A 659 14.94 -12.05 -18.65
C ARG A 659 13.61 -12.30 -17.95
N TYR A 660 12.80 -13.20 -18.48
CA TYR A 660 11.43 -13.42 -18.02
C TYR A 660 11.15 -14.89 -17.79
N CYS A 661 10.35 -15.19 -16.76
CA CYS A 661 9.80 -16.53 -16.55
C CYS A 661 8.96 -16.96 -17.76
N ASP A 662 8.13 -16.03 -18.27
CA ASP A 662 7.19 -16.26 -19.36
C ASP A 662 6.79 -14.95 -20.08
N SER A 663 5.81 -15.06 -20.98
CA SER A 663 5.26 -13.92 -21.73
C SER A 663 4.38 -12.99 -20.88
N GLN A 664 3.83 -13.45 -19.76
CA GLN A 664 3.02 -12.60 -18.87
C GLN A 664 3.92 -11.65 -18.07
N CYS A 665 4.98 -12.16 -17.46
CA CYS A 665 6.01 -11.35 -16.79
C CYS A 665 6.64 -10.34 -17.76
N GLN A 666 6.85 -10.72 -19.02
CA GLN A 666 7.31 -9.79 -20.05
C GLN A 666 6.30 -8.68 -20.34
N LYS A 667 5.00 -9.01 -20.48
CA LYS A 667 3.93 -8.03 -20.72
C LYS A 667 3.77 -7.08 -19.53
N ALA A 668 3.79 -7.61 -18.32
CA ALA A 668 3.66 -6.83 -17.09
C ALA A 668 4.85 -5.87 -16.91
N HIS A 669 6.08 -6.30 -17.21
CA HIS A 669 7.25 -5.42 -17.19
C HIS A 669 7.33 -4.46 -18.39
N TRP A 670 6.55 -4.68 -19.45
CA TRP A 670 6.73 -3.97 -20.71
C TRP A 670 6.57 -2.47 -20.58
N SER A 671 5.63 -1.99 -19.76
CA SER A 671 5.43 -0.56 -19.47
C SER A 671 6.73 0.14 -19.03
N ASN A 672 7.51 -0.53 -18.19
CA ASN A 672 8.77 -0.02 -17.63
C ASN A 672 9.96 -0.33 -18.55
N HIS A 673 10.01 -1.54 -19.12
CA HIS A 673 11.15 -2.01 -19.92
C HIS A 673 11.19 -1.42 -21.34
N LYS A 674 10.05 -1.03 -21.92
CA LYS A 674 9.94 -0.64 -23.34
C LYS A 674 10.94 0.45 -23.74
N LYS A 675 11.17 1.44 -22.87
CA LYS A 675 12.13 2.52 -23.14
C LYS A 675 13.57 2.00 -23.19
N GLU A 676 13.96 1.19 -22.20
CA GLU A 676 15.29 0.58 -22.14
C GLU A 676 15.53 -0.41 -23.28
N CYS A 677 14.52 -1.23 -23.60
CA CYS A 677 14.57 -2.20 -24.68
C CYS A 677 14.82 -1.52 -26.03
N LYS A 678 14.10 -0.43 -26.32
CA LYS A 678 14.29 0.36 -27.54
C LYS A 678 15.68 1.00 -27.58
N ALA A 679 16.15 1.58 -26.48
CA ALA A 679 17.48 2.20 -26.42
C ALA A 679 18.60 1.20 -26.74
N ARG A 680 18.49 -0.04 -26.25
CA ARG A 680 19.49 -1.09 -26.53
C ARG A 680 19.43 -1.65 -27.94
N ILE A 681 18.23 -1.79 -28.52
CA ILE A 681 18.06 -2.19 -29.93
C ILE A 681 18.60 -1.11 -30.88
N SER A 682 18.54 0.16 -30.47
CA SER A 682 19.02 1.29 -31.28
C SER A 682 20.55 1.47 -31.24
N GLY A 683 21.23 0.79 -30.32
CA GLY A 683 22.68 0.89 -30.09
C GLY A 683 23.46 -0.38 -30.44
N SER A 684 22.83 -1.32 -31.15
CA SER A 684 23.38 -2.56 -31.71
C SER A 684 23.08 -2.60 -33.20
#